data_AF-A0A8D0AVR6-F1
#
_entry.id   AF-A0A8D0AVR6-F1
#
_cell.length_a   1.000
_cell.length_b   1.000
_cell.length_c   1.000
_cell.angle_alpha   90.00
_cell.angle_beta   90.00
_cell.angle_gamma   90.00
#
_symmetry.space_group_name_H-M   'P 1'
#
loop_
_entity.id
_entity.type
_entity.pdbx_description
1 polymer ?
#
loop_
_entity_poly.entity_id
_entity_poly.type
_entity_poly.pdbx_seq_one_letter_code
_entity_poly.pdbx_strand_id
1 'polypeptide(L)'
;MKRRAETAPAPVLGTKRPRDDSSSDEESQLSRQDSSQNDSLSDQEDHRPGFSMPSISSFDDQDTDPSNASANFSMYNSVSQKLMAKMGFREGEGLGKFGQGRKEIVEASTQRGRRGLGLTLQGFQGELNVDWRDEPEPSAVEKVDWFPECTTENPDADELRDWMKLGVRKLKIEDETEFCTEDLLHTLLRCKSVFDNLEGEEMRRARTRSNPYETIRGGIFLNRAAMKMSNIDHCFDQMFTNPKDSQGKPLTKDREGELLYFGDVCAGPGGFSEYILWKRRWHAKGFGMTLKGPCDFKLEDFYSAPSELFEPYYGEGGVDGDGDITRPENITAFRNFVLESTERRGLHFLMADGGFSVEGQENIQEILSKQLLLCQFLTAISTLRTGGHFVCKTFDLFTPFSVGLVYLLYHCFDRICLFKPVTSRPANSERYIVCRGLKPGSDAVREYMFRINLKLNQLRNTDTDVTEVVPLSIIKEDTDFYQFMVNSNESLCVVQIKALAKIHAYVVDQTLSEPKQADIRKECLKLWGVSGETPFQCKLTPLNSTTLEKLRHILDHRCIVGGGEQIFLLALGKSQIYTWDGKMPVRWRKLENFKLELPRDTLLSVEIVQELKGEGKAQRRINAVHVMDALILNGTDVRDQHFNQRIQMAEKFVKAVAKPSRPDMNPIRVKEVYRLEEMEKIFVRLEMKVTKSSGGVPRLSYTGRDDRHFLPTGLYIIKTVNEPWTMAYSKNSKMKFFYNKTTKDSTYAMPPNSAAPFHVCHSERLFWAWVDGVIVHDSQTRMDPEKLSKDDVLSFVHQNYQP
;
A
#
# COMPACT_ATOMS: atom_id res chain seq x y z
N MET A 1 -53.40 -74.28 -22.23
CA MET A 1 -53.46 -74.44 -23.71
C MET A 1 -52.33 -73.61 -24.35
N LYS A 2 -51.93 -73.94 -25.60
CA LYS A 2 -51.26 -73.14 -26.68
C LYS A 2 -50.60 -71.77 -26.34
N ARG A 3 -49.47 -71.32 -26.94
CA ARG A 3 -48.41 -71.86 -27.86
C ARG A 3 -47.37 -70.73 -28.12
N ARG A 4 -46.05 -71.04 -28.20
CA ARG A 4 -44.93 -70.36 -28.97
C ARG A 4 -44.70 -68.82 -28.80
N ALA A 5 -43.49 -68.23 -28.78
CA ALA A 5 -42.25 -68.34 -29.59
C ALA A 5 -42.37 -67.74 -31.01
N GLU A 6 -41.42 -67.00 -31.62
CA GLU A 6 -40.03 -66.47 -31.35
C GLU A 6 -39.76 -65.37 -32.45
N THR A 7 -38.71 -64.51 -32.59
CA THR A 7 -37.35 -64.25 -32.00
C THR A 7 -36.91 -62.76 -32.29
N ALA A 8 -35.66 -62.33 -31.95
CA ALA A 8 -34.99 -61.10 -32.44
C ALA A 8 -33.82 -61.43 -33.44
N PRO A 9 -33.27 -60.50 -34.27
CA PRO A 9 -32.04 -59.74 -33.91
C PRO A 9 -31.78 -58.41 -34.70
N ALA A 10 -30.53 -57.89 -34.65
CA ALA A 10 -29.88 -56.89 -35.54
C ALA A 10 -28.53 -57.48 -36.07
N PRO A 11 -27.51 -56.78 -36.65
CA PRO A 11 -27.35 -55.45 -37.30
C PRO A 11 -26.69 -55.57 -38.72
N VAL A 12 -25.95 -54.55 -39.26
CA VAL A 12 -24.65 -54.59 -40.04
C VAL A 12 -24.35 -53.32 -40.89
N LEU A 13 -23.08 -53.12 -41.31
CA LEU A 13 -22.43 -51.92 -41.91
C LEU A 13 -22.43 -51.79 -43.46
N GLY A 14 -21.96 -50.64 -43.98
CA GLY A 14 -21.48 -50.40 -45.37
C GLY A 14 -20.50 -49.21 -45.47
N THR A 15 -19.58 -49.14 -46.46
CA THR A 15 -18.44 -48.16 -46.47
C THR A 15 -17.86 -47.74 -47.86
N LYS A 16 -17.19 -46.57 -47.91
CA LYS A 16 -16.13 -46.06 -48.86
C LYS A 16 -16.50 -45.42 -50.23
N ARG A 17 -16.14 -44.11 -50.40
CA ARG A 17 -15.16 -43.42 -51.35
C ARG A 17 -15.07 -43.84 -52.85
N PRO A 18 -14.40 -43.10 -53.80
CA PRO A 18 -13.53 -41.88 -53.73
C PRO A 18 -13.71 -40.79 -54.86
N ARG A 19 -12.78 -39.79 -54.90
CA ARG A 19 -12.32 -38.90 -56.02
C ARG A 19 -13.09 -37.62 -56.40
N ASP A 20 -12.47 -36.53 -56.90
CA ASP A 20 -11.08 -35.95 -56.83
C ASP A 20 -11.15 -34.47 -57.33
N ASP A 21 -10.23 -33.58 -56.89
CA ASP A 21 -9.73 -32.32 -57.52
C ASP A 21 -10.68 -31.13 -57.89
N SER A 22 -10.28 -29.84 -57.88
CA SER A 22 -9.01 -29.14 -57.50
C SER A 22 -9.21 -27.60 -57.30
N SER A 23 -8.10 -26.87 -57.00
CA SER A 23 -7.92 -25.39 -56.89
C SER A 23 -8.39 -24.69 -55.61
N SER A 24 -7.75 -23.63 -55.11
CA SER A 24 -6.30 -23.25 -55.06
C SER A 24 -6.13 -22.02 -54.14
N ASP A 25 -4.99 -21.90 -53.46
CA ASP A 25 -4.69 -20.84 -52.50
C ASP A 25 -4.34 -19.48 -53.14
N GLU A 26 -4.53 -18.38 -52.39
CA GLU A 26 -3.52 -17.32 -52.26
C GLU A 26 -3.44 -16.84 -50.80
N GLU A 27 -2.22 -16.62 -50.30
CA GLU A 27 -1.96 -16.02 -48.99
C GLU A 27 -1.96 -14.48 -49.06
N SER A 28 -2.28 -13.83 -47.94
CA SER A 28 -1.74 -12.49 -47.67
C SER A 28 -1.32 -12.37 -46.20
N GLN A 29 -0.01 -12.32 -45.97
CA GLN A 29 0.56 -12.07 -44.65
C GLN A 29 0.56 -10.55 -44.40
N LEU A 30 -0.16 -10.10 -43.36
CA LEU A 30 0.04 -8.78 -42.77
C LEU A 30 0.17 -8.89 -41.25
N SER A 31 1.04 -8.04 -40.71
CA SER A 31 1.52 -8.13 -39.33
C SER A 31 0.45 -7.80 -38.30
N ARG A 32 0.34 -8.63 -37.26
CA ARG A 32 -0.28 -8.23 -36.00
C ARG A 32 0.65 -7.25 -35.29
N GLN A 33 0.38 -5.95 -35.41
CA GLN A 33 0.89 -4.95 -34.49
C GLN A 33 -0.05 -4.88 -33.28
N ASP A 34 0.36 -5.45 -32.15
CA ASP A 34 -0.27 -5.16 -30.87
C ASP A 34 -0.12 -3.66 -30.57
N SER A 35 -1.25 -2.96 -30.52
CA SER A 35 -1.34 -1.51 -30.30
C SER A 35 -1.89 -1.24 -28.89
N SER A 36 -1.10 -1.64 -27.89
CA SER A 36 -1.43 -1.54 -26.46
C SER A 36 -0.77 -0.31 -25.82
N GLN A 37 -1.35 0.88 -26.03
CA GLN A 37 -1.02 2.09 -25.27
C GLN A 37 -2.31 2.82 -24.88
N ASN A 38 -2.53 2.98 -23.58
CA ASN A 38 -3.52 3.90 -23.00
C ASN A 38 -3.22 4.06 -21.50
N ASP A 39 -2.19 4.84 -21.17
CA ASP A 39 -1.71 5.00 -19.80
C ASP A 39 -2.60 5.94 -18.98
N SER A 40 -3.44 5.35 -18.13
CA SER A 40 -3.94 6.04 -16.93
C SER A 40 -2.82 6.08 -15.87
N LEU A 41 -2.68 7.19 -15.15
CA LEU A 41 -1.48 7.56 -14.34
C LEU A 41 -1.21 6.73 -13.05
N SER A 42 -1.29 5.41 -13.14
CA SER A 42 -0.77 4.46 -12.14
C SER A 42 0.68 4.07 -12.46
N ASP A 43 1.64 4.67 -11.75
CA ASP A 43 3.06 4.29 -11.81
C ASP A 43 3.22 2.78 -11.43
N GLN A 44 3.52 1.90 -12.39
CA GLN A 44 3.87 0.49 -12.10
C GLN A 44 5.29 0.39 -11.51
N GLU A 45 5.48 -0.39 -10.44
CA GLU A 45 6.81 -0.70 -9.88
C GLU A 45 7.33 -2.03 -10.43
N ASP A 46 8.60 -2.08 -10.86
CA ASP A 46 9.24 -3.32 -11.34
C ASP A 46 10.68 -3.52 -10.82
N HIS A 47 11.23 -4.71 -11.05
CA HIS A 47 12.19 -5.42 -10.20
C HIS A 47 13.58 -4.81 -10.01
N ARG A 48 14.19 -5.13 -8.85
CA ARG A 48 15.61 -4.85 -8.52
C ARG A 48 16.59 -5.72 -9.33
N PRO A 49 17.60 -5.10 -9.97
CA PRO A 49 18.96 -5.65 -10.07
C PRO A 49 19.88 -4.97 -9.03
N GLY A 50 20.82 -5.71 -8.46
CA GLY A 50 21.80 -5.18 -7.51
C GLY A 50 23.23 -5.57 -7.89
N PHE A 51 24.14 -4.60 -7.94
CA PHE A 51 25.59 -4.82 -8.05
C PHE A 51 26.36 -3.79 -7.23
N SER A 52 27.51 -4.21 -6.70
CA SER A 52 28.37 -3.44 -5.81
C SER A 52 29.48 -2.69 -6.55
N MET A 53 29.90 -1.55 -5.99
CA MET A 53 31.09 -0.80 -6.41
C MET A 53 32.20 -0.96 -5.37
N PRO A 54 33.47 -1.22 -5.77
CA PRO A 54 34.63 -1.12 -4.90
C PRO A 54 35.15 0.33 -4.82
N SER A 55 35.68 0.72 -3.67
CA SER A 55 36.24 2.04 -3.38
C SER A 55 37.74 2.14 -3.66
N ILE A 56 38.23 3.33 -4.03
CA ILE A 56 39.63 3.74 -3.83
C ILE A 56 39.73 5.26 -3.61
N SER A 57 40.84 5.74 -3.04
CA SER A 57 40.91 6.93 -2.19
C SER A 57 41.46 8.22 -2.83
N SER A 58 41.21 9.32 -2.12
CA SER A 58 41.71 10.70 -2.31
C SER A 58 43.23 10.87 -2.21
N PHE A 59 43.75 11.94 -2.82
CA PHE A 59 44.87 12.75 -2.32
C PHE A 59 44.70 14.20 -2.79
N ASP A 60 45.13 15.16 -1.97
CA ASP A 60 44.97 16.60 -2.16
C ASP A 60 46.29 17.33 -2.46
N ASP A 61 46.14 18.58 -2.92
CA ASP A 61 46.79 19.81 -2.39
C ASP A 61 47.82 20.63 -3.21
N GLN A 62 47.49 21.94 -3.26
CA GLN A 62 48.31 23.18 -3.21
C GLN A 62 49.49 23.51 -4.18
N ASP A 63 49.14 24.36 -5.17
CA ASP A 63 49.44 25.83 -5.21
C ASP A 63 50.66 26.45 -5.96
N THR A 64 50.47 27.73 -6.33
CA THR A 64 51.38 28.79 -6.86
C THR A 64 51.73 28.86 -8.37
N ASP A 65 51.77 30.11 -8.86
CA ASP A 65 52.07 30.60 -10.23
C ASP A 65 53.18 31.68 -10.14
N PRO A 66 54.03 31.92 -11.18
CA PRO A 66 53.82 33.15 -11.95
C PRO A 66 54.19 33.14 -13.45
N SER A 67 53.37 33.86 -14.22
CA SER A 67 53.74 34.77 -15.34
C SER A 67 54.04 34.21 -16.75
N ASN A 68 52.99 34.26 -17.60
CA ASN A 68 52.96 34.66 -19.02
C ASN A 68 54.25 34.64 -19.87
N ALA A 69 54.36 33.62 -20.74
CA ALA A 69 54.59 33.78 -22.19
C ALA A 69 54.48 32.45 -22.97
N SER A 70 54.71 31.31 -22.31
CA SER A 70 54.80 29.96 -22.89
C SER A 70 53.72 28.98 -22.38
N ALA A 71 52.61 29.48 -21.84
CA ALA A 71 51.75 28.74 -20.92
C ALA A 71 51.09 27.48 -21.53
N ASN A 72 50.67 27.52 -22.79
CA ASN A 72 49.78 26.49 -23.35
C ASN A 72 50.44 25.12 -23.56
N PHE A 73 51.78 25.02 -23.68
CA PHE A 73 52.47 23.73 -23.73
C PHE A 73 52.92 23.23 -22.34
N SER A 74 52.91 24.11 -21.33
CA SER A 74 53.30 23.80 -19.95
C SER A 74 52.24 23.02 -19.16
N MET A 75 50.97 23.00 -19.60
CA MET A 75 49.90 22.24 -18.94
C MET A 75 50.05 20.70 -19.08
N TYR A 76 50.85 20.23 -20.04
CA TYR A 76 51.03 18.80 -20.28
C TYR A 76 52.20 18.24 -19.48
N ASN A 77 51.99 17.15 -18.74
CA ASN A 77 53.06 16.49 -18.01
C ASN A 77 54.20 16.01 -18.95
N SER A 78 55.39 15.83 -18.37
CA SER A 78 56.62 15.50 -19.13
C SER A 78 56.58 14.18 -19.92
N VAL A 79 55.63 13.27 -19.62
CA VAL A 79 55.42 12.04 -20.37
C VAL A 79 54.58 12.34 -21.62
N SER A 80 53.48 13.08 -21.46
CA SER A 80 52.64 13.54 -22.57
C SER A 80 53.42 14.41 -23.55
N GLN A 81 54.24 15.35 -23.09
CA GLN A 81 55.11 16.17 -23.95
C GLN A 81 56.06 15.31 -24.80
N LYS A 82 56.74 14.33 -24.18
CA LYS A 82 57.63 13.39 -24.89
C LYS A 82 56.88 12.50 -25.88
N LEU A 83 55.65 12.10 -25.56
CA LEU A 83 54.80 11.30 -26.45
C LEU A 83 54.35 12.13 -27.67
N MET A 84 53.89 13.36 -27.47
CA MET A 84 53.49 14.28 -28.54
C MET A 84 54.67 14.59 -29.48
N ALA A 85 55.84 14.90 -28.94
CA ALA A 85 57.06 15.11 -29.73
C ALA A 85 57.44 13.85 -30.55
N LYS A 86 57.32 12.66 -29.97
CA LYS A 86 57.57 11.38 -30.68
C LYS A 86 56.55 11.09 -31.78
N MET A 87 55.34 11.64 -31.69
CA MET A 87 54.29 11.59 -32.73
C MET A 87 54.37 12.75 -33.73
N GLY A 88 55.42 13.58 -33.67
CA GLY A 88 55.69 14.66 -34.63
C GLY A 88 54.99 15.99 -34.32
N PHE A 89 54.49 16.20 -33.10
CA PHE A 89 53.94 17.49 -32.69
C PHE A 89 54.98 18.61 -32.75
N ARG A 90 54.53 19.81 -33.14
CA ARG A 90 55.28 21.06 -33.10
C ARG A 90 54.39 22.16 -32.55
N GLU A 91 54.94 23.01 -31.70
CA GLU A 91 54.19 24.07 -31.04
C GLU A 91 53.62 25.07 -32.07
N GLY A 92 52.30 25.28 -32.04
CA GLY A 92 51.57 26.08 -33.04
C GLY A 92 51.11 25.33 -34.31
N GLU A 93 51.44 24.04 -34.46
CA GLU A 93 50.98 23.17 -35.56
C GLU A 93 50.02 22.06 -35.08
N GLY A 94 49.15 21.57 -35.96
CA GLY A 94 48.21 20.50 -35.63
C GLY A 94 48.88 19.14 -35.67
N LEU A 95 48.51 18.22 -34.77
CA LEU A 95 49.12 16.89 -34.70
C LEU A 95 48.93 16.09 -36.02
N GLY A 96 50.00 15.84 -36.76
CA GLY A 96 49.99 15.05 -37.99
C GLY A 96 51.20 15.34 -38.89
N LYS A 97 51.47 14.43 -39.85
CA LYS A 97 52.64 14.49 -40.75
C LYS A 97 52.75 15.79 -41.57
N PHE A 98 51.63 16.48 -41.79
CA PHE A 98 51.54 17.73 -42.56
C PHE A 98 50.90 18.86 -41.74
N GLY A 99 50.97 18.79 -40.41
CA GLY A 99 50.36 19.80 -39.53
C GLY A 99 48.82 19.76 -39.47
N GLN A 100 48.19 18.72 -40.01
CA GLN A 100 46.75 18.71 -40.35
C GLN A 100 45.80 18.42 -39.18
N GLY A 101 46.31 18.24 -37.96
CA GLY A 101 45.46 18.10 -36.77
C GLY A 101 44.76 19.40 -36.39
N ARG A 102 43.82 19.34 -35.43
CA ARG A 102 43.23 20.55 -34.85
C ARG A 102 44.32 21.31 -34.06
N LYS A 103 44.45 22.63 -34.31
CA LYS A 103 45.42 23.50 -33.60
C LYS A 103 44.91 23.98 -32.24
N GLU A 104 43.59 24.15 -32.14
CA GLU A 104 42.90 24.57 -30.93
C GLU A 104 42.56 23.36 -30.07
N ILE A 105 42.57 23.57 -28.75
CA ILE A 105 42.09 22.59 -27.78
C ILE A 105 40.59 22.35 -28.05
N VAL A 106 40.15 21.09 -28.01
CA VAL A 106 38.72 20.78 -28.06
C VAL A 106 38.12 21.22 -26.73
N GLU A 107 37.25 22.23 -26.78
CA GLU A 107 36.53 22.73 -25.60
C GLU A 107 35.81 21.60 -24.87
N ALA A 108 35.91 21.59 -23.54
CA ALA A 108 35.22 20.62 -22.72
C ALA A 108 33.70 20.82 -22.87
N SER A 109 32.96 19.73 -23.10
CA SER A 109 31.52 19.81 -23.31
C SER A 109 30.83 20.47 -22.12
N THR A 110 30.08 21.54 -22.38
CA THR A 110 29.22 22.21 -21.39
C THR A 110 27.98 21.39 -21.04
N GLN A 111 27.70 20.32 -21.79
CA GLN A 111 26.58 19.40 -21.60
C GLN A 111 26.80 18.53 -20.35
N ARG A 112 26.17 18.88 -19.22
CA ARG A 112 26.14 18.05 -18.01
C ARG A 112 25.20 16.84 -18.18
N GLY A 113 25.58 15.70 -17.61
CA GLY A 113 24.74 14.49 -17.53
C GLY A 113 25.08 13.41 -18.56
N ARG A 114 24.25 12.35 -18.61
CA ARG A 114 24.44 11.18 -19.50
C ARG A 114 23.73 11.30 -20.86
N ARG A 115 23.18 12.47 -21.20
CA ARG A 115 22.61 12.72 -22.54
C ARG A 115 23.76 12.70 -23.56
N GLY A 116 23.58 12.00 -24.69
CA GLY A 116 24.65 11.77 -25.66
C GLY A 116 25.22 13.07 -26.25
N LEU A 117 26.50 13.04 -26.64
CA LEU A 117 27.22 14.17 -27.23
C LEU A 117 26.42 14.76 -28.41
N GLY A 118 26.00 16.02 -28.26
CA GLY A 118 25.25 16.77 -29.28
C GLY A 118 23.73 16.81 -29.10
N LEU A 119 23.14 16.08 -28.14
CA LEU A 119 21.70 16.16 -27.84
C LEU A 119 21.37 17.43 -27.05
N THR A 120 20.94 18.47 -27.77
CA THR A 120 20.41 19.73 -27.22
C THR A 120 18.89 19.70 -27.19
N LEU A 121 18.28 19.89 -26.01
CA LEU A 121 16.84 20.13 -25.90
C LEU A 121 16.56 21.60 -26.25
N GLN A 122 15.75 21.82 -27.28
CA GLN A 122 15.25 23.17 -27.59
C GLN A 122 14.33 23.65 -26.45
N GLY A 123 14.41 24.93 -26.09
CA GLY A 123 13.69 25.52 -24.95
C GLY A 123 14.35 25.30 -23.58
N PHE A 124 14.99 24.15 -23.35
CA PHE A 124 15.57 23.77 -22.04
C PHE A 124 16.97 24.33 -21.73
N GLN A 125 17.35 25.44 -22.39
CA GLN A 125 18.66 26.10 -22.26
C GLN A 125 18.60 27.47 -21.56
N GLY A 126 17.41 27.98 -21.26
CA GLY A 126 17.24 29.19 -20.46
C GLY A 126 17.14 28.87 -18.97
N GLU A 127 17.65 29.74 -18.11
CA GLU A 127 17.28 29.70 -16.69
C GLU A 127 15.83 30.21 -16.53
N LEU A 128 15.02 29.46 -15.78
CA LEU A 128 13.81 30.02 -15.20
C LEU A 128 14.25 31.02 -14.12
N ASN A 129 14.03 32.32 -14.34
CA ASN A 129 14.39 33.41 -13.43
C ASN A 129 13.49 33.42 -12.17
N VAL A 130 13.51 32.33 -11.42
CA VAL A 130 12.68 32.02 -10.25
C VAL A 130 13.58 31.36 -9.22
N ASP A 131 13.87 32.05 -8.12
CA ASP A 131 14.60 31.41 -7.02
C ASP A 131 13.66 30.48 -6.24
N TRP A 132 13.88 29.18 -6.39
CA TRP A 132 13.19 28.12 -5.66
C TRP A 132 13.88 27.74 -4.35
N ARG A 133 15.09 28.25 -4.08
CA ARG A 133 15.85 27.91 -2.86
C ARG A 133 15.37 28.68 -1.62
N ASP A 134 14.71 29.82 -1.85
CA ASP A 134 13.87 30.53 -0.87
C ASP A 134 12.53 29.79 -0.63
N GLU A 135 12.56 28.48 -0.40
CA GLU A 135 11.39 27.72 0.03
C GLU A 135 11.47 27.39 1.52
N PRO A 136 10.36 27.39 2.27
CA PRO A 136 10.37 27.00 3.67
C PRO A 136 10.81 25.54 3.82
N GLU A 137 11.49 25.21 4.94
CA GLU A 137 11.91 23.84 5.19
C GLU A 137 10.71 22.86 5.15
N PRO A 138 10.87 21.68 4.52
CA PRO A 138 9.82 20.66 4.52
C PRO A 138 9.42 20.25 5.95
N SER A 139 8.12 20.05 6.16
CA SER A 139 7.55 19.75 7.48
C SER A 139 6.39 18.77 7.37
N ALA A 140 6.23 17.92 8.38
CA ALA A 140 5.02 17.10 8.53
C ALA A 140 3.81 17.88 9.08
N VAL A 141 4.01 19.12 9.56
CA VAL A 141 2.95 19.96 10.14
C VAL A 141 2.45 20.95 9.09
N GLU A 142 1.19 20.79 8.69
CA GLU A 142 0.52 21.61 7.69
C GLU A 142 -0.42 22.64 8.34
N LYS A 143 -0.60 23.79 7.67
CA LYS A 143 -1.59 24.80 8.07
C LYS A 143 -2.87 24.64 7.27
N VAL A 144 -4.00 24.94 7.91
CA VAL A 144 -5.33 24.93 7.27
C VAL A 144 -5.95 26.31 7.48
N ASP A 145 -5.90 27.12 6.43
CA ASP A 145 -6.58 28.41 6.39
C ASP A 145 -8.00 28.19 5.84
N TRP A 146 -9.01 28.56 6.63
CA TRP A 146 -10.42 28.45 6.27
C TRP A 146 -10.95 29.78 5.73
N PHE A 147 -11.97 29.72 4.87
CA PHE A 147 -12.74 30.91 4.55
C PHE A 147 -13.37 31.49 5.84
N PRO A 148 -13.71 32.78 5.84
CA PRO A 148 -14.67 33.38 6.77
C PRO A 148 -15.98 32.56 6.88
N GLU A 149 -16.79 32.85 7.90
CA GLU A 149 -18.11 32.24 8.03
C GLU A 149 -19.12 32.99 7.16
N CYS A 150 -19.76 32.27 6.24
CA CYS A 150 -20.80 32.83 5.36
C CYS A 150 -21.96 33.36 6.22
N THR A 151 -22.10 34.69 6.27
CA THR A 151 -23.09 35.41 7.09
C THR A 151 -24.41 35.67 6.37
N THR A 152 -24.45 35.48 5.06
CA THR A 152 -25.63 35.56 4.21
C THR A 152 -26.48 34.28 4.33
N GLU A 153 -27.79 34.40 4.14
CA GLU A 153 -28.68 33.23 4.06
C GLU A 153 -28.41 32.42 2.77
N ASN A 154 -28.85 31.16 2.74
CA ASN A 154 -28.69 30.33 1.55
C ASN A 154 -29.58 30.88 0.42
N PRO A 155 -29.07 31.07 -0.81
CA PRO A 155 -29.83 31.69 -1.90
C PRO A 155 -31.01 30.81 -2.32
N ASP A 156 -32.15 31.45 -2.60
CA ASP A 156 -33.41 30.76 -2.82
C ASP A 156 -33.67 30.37 -4.29
N ALA A 157 -34.81 29.74 -4.56
CA ALA A 157 -35.13 29.26 -5.91
C ALA A 157 -35.46 30.38 -6.92
N ASP A 158 -35.86 31.56 -6.44
CA ASP A 158 -36.15 32.75 -7.25
C ASP A 158 -34.88 33.55 -7.54
N GLU A 159 -33.95 33.67 -6.57
CA GLU A 159 -32.62 34.25 -6.80
C GLU A 159 -31.80 33.38 -7.77
N LEU A 160 -31.67 32.08 -7.49
CA LEU A 160 -30.91 31.13 -8.30
C LEU A 160 -31.49 30.90 -9.70
N ARG A 161 -32.69 31.39 -10.02
CA ARG A 161 -33.28 31.28 -11.36
C ARG A 161 -32.40 31.97 -12.41
N ASP A 162 -31.95 33.19 -12.10
CA ASP A 162 -31.39 34.12 -13.09
C ASP A 162 -29.85 34.20 -13.03
N TRP A 163 -29.21 33.37 -12.20
CA TRP A 163 -27.75 33.30 -12.01
C TRP A 163 -26.99 32.54 -13.11
N MET A 164 -27.64 31.63 -13.84
CA MET A 164 -26.96 30.77 -14.82
C MET A 164 -26.76 31.50 -16.16
N LYS A 165 -25.50 31.83 -16.48
CA LYS A 165 -25.13 32.54 -17.70
C LYS A 165 -24.64 31.60 -18.78
N LEU A 166 -25.16 31.76 -20.00
CA LEU A 166 -24.66 31.08 -21.19
C LEU A 166 -23.75 32.02 -21.98
N GLY A 167 -22.68 31.46 -22.55
CA GLY A 167 -21.72 32.18 -23.40
C GLY A 167 -21.10 31.27 -24.46
N VAL A 168 -20.20 31.82 -25.26
CA VAL A 168 -19.43 31.05 -26.24
C VAL A 168 -18.48 30.10 -25.48
N ARG A 169 -18.33 28.87 -25.96
CA ARG A 169 -17.42 27.88 -25.39
C ARG A 169 -15.97 28.39 -25.46
N LYS A 170 -15.40 28.65 -24.29
CA LYS A 170 -14.02 29.12 -24.13
C LYS A 170 -13.11 27.93 -23.78
N LEU A 171 -12.05 27.73 -24.57
CA LEU A 171 -10.99 26.73 -24.34
C LEU A 171 -9.63 27.43 -24.17
N LYS A 172 -9.64 28.57 -23.47
CA LYS A 172 -8.48 29.40 -23.15
C LYS A 172 -8.50 29.70 -21.65
N ILE A 173 -7.33 29.67 -21.02
CA ILE A 173 -7.13 29.94 -19.59
C ILE A 173 -6.26 31.20 -19.37
N GLU A 174 -5.59 31.71 -20.41
CA GLU A 174 -4.59 32.78 -20.36
C GLU A 174 -5.14 34.15 -19.93
N ASP A 175 -6.44 34.34 -20.04
CA ASP A 175 -7.19 35.57 -19.74
C ASP A 175 -8.17 35.40 -18.55
N GLU A 176 -8.11 34.28 -17.81
CA GLU A 176 -8.92 34.02 -16.60
C GLU A 176 -8.32 34.71 -15.36
N THR A 177 -8.21 36.03 -15.40
CA THR A 177 -7.50 36.85 -14.39
C THR A 177 -8.39 37.40 -13.28
N GLU A 178 -9.69 37.06 -13.27
CA GLU A 178 -10.67 37.60 -12.33
C GLU A 178 -10.40 37.23 -10.86
N PHE A 179 -9.63 36.15 -10.63
CA PHE A 179 -9.27 35.63 -9.30
C PHE A 179 -7.77 35.29 -9.17
N CYS A 180 -6.91 35.88 -10.00
CA CYS A 180 -5.45 35.71 -10.00
C CYS A 180 -4.79 36.79 -10.89
N THR A 181 -3.74 37.48 -10.42
CA THR A 181 -3.04 38.48 -11.24
C THR A 181 -2.43 37.89 -12.53
N GLU A 182 -2.51 38.67 -13.61
CA GLU A 182 -2.07 38.29 -14.96
C GLU A 182 -0.60 37.82 -14.99
N ASP A 183 0.30 38.57 -14.35
CA ASP A 183 1.73 38.23 -14.26
C ASP A 183 1.99 36.86 -13.61
N LEU A 184 1.23 36.50 -12.56
CA LEU A 184 1.36 35.20 -11.88
C LEU A 184 0.76 34.08 -12.73
N LEU A 185 -0.41 34.30 -13.34
CA LEU A 185 -1.07 33.33 -14.22
C LEU A 185 -0.20 33.01 -15.45
N HIS A 186 0.30 34.04 -16.14
CA HIS A 186 1.17 33.86 -17.32
C HIS A 186 2.52 33.24 -16.94
N THR A 187 3.09 33.61 -15.79
CA THR A 187 4.31 32.97 -15.28
C THR A 187 4.09 31.49 -14.96
N LEU A 188 2.96 31.13 -14.34
CA LEU A 188 2.61 29.73 -14.05
C LEU A 188 2.42 28.93 -15.34
N LEU A 189 1.66 29.43 -16.31
CA LEU A 189 1.41 28.76 -17.58
C LEU A 189 2.71 28.56 -18.37
N ARG A 190 3.60 29.57 -18.41
CA ARG A 190 4.94 29.45 -18.98
C ARG A 190 5.78 28.38 -18.25
N CYS A 191 5.73 28.33 -16.92
CA CYS A 191 6.45 27.33 -16.13
C CYS A 191 5.89 25.91 -16.32
N LYS A 192 4.59 25.74 -16.60
CA LYS A 192 4.00 24.46 -17.02
C LYS A 192 4.54 24.06 -18.41
N SER A 193 4.43 24.95 -19.40
CA SER A 193 4.78 24.66 -20.80
C SER A 193 6.27 24.51 -21.13
N VAL A 194 7.18 24.78 -20.18
CA VAL A 194 8.60 24.37 -20.31
C VAL A 194 8.74 22.84 -20.38
N PHE A 195 7.79 22.08 -19.84
CA PHE A 195 7.85 20.62 -19.80
C PHE A 195 7.22 19.92 -21.01
N ASP A 196 6.48 20.63 -21.87
CA ASP A 196 5.77 20.08 -23.04
C ASP A 196 6.69 19.37 -24.05
N ASN A 197 8.01 19.70 -24.02
CA ASN A 197 9.04 19.15 -24.89
C ASN A 197 10.01 18.19 -24.16
N LEU A 198 9.72 17.79 -22.92
CA LEU A 198 10.57 16.92 -22.10
C LEU A 198 10.03 15.49 -22.03
N GLU A 199 10.90 14.49 -22.15
CA GLU A 199 10.51 13.08 -22.01
C GLU A 199 9.91 12.80 -20.60
N GLY A 200 8.70 12.24 -20.56
CA GLY A 200 7.96 12.02 -19.31
C GLY A 200 8.63 11.11 -18.29
N GLU A 201 9.55 10.22 -18.70
CA GLU A 201 10.44 9.49 -17.78
C GLU A 201 11.43 10.42 -17.07
N GLU A 202 12.09 11.32 -17.80
CA GLU A 202 13.08 12.23 -17.23
C GLU A 202 12.42 13.26 -16.29
N MET A 203 11.25 13.79 -16.67
CA MET A 203 10.42 14.63 -15.80
C MET A 203 10.04 13.88 -14.50
N ARG A 204 9.52 12.64 -14.61
CA ARG A 204 9.13 11.84 -13.43
C ARG A 204 10.32 11.52 -12.52
N ARG A 205 11.52 11.29 -13.07
CA ARG A 205 12.76 11.07 -12.30
C ARG A 205 13.22 12.33 -11.57
N ALA A 206 13.21 13.49 -12.22
CA ALA A 206 13.56 14.76 -11.57
C ALA A 206 12.56 15.16 -10.48
N ARG A 207 11.25 15.03 -10.76
CA ARG A 207 10.15 15.21 -9.80
C ARG A 207 10.28 14.30 -8.58
N THR A 208 10.71 13.06 -8.77
CA THR A 208 10.92 12.08 -7.68
C THR A 208 12.07 12.45 -6.75
N ARG A 209 13.12 13.12 -7.26
CA ARG A 209 14.25 13.59 -6.44
C ARG A 209 14.03 14.95 -5.78
N SER A 210 13.15 15.79 -6.34
CA SER A 210 12.92 17.19 -5.93
C SER A 210 11.75 17.38 -4.96
N ASN A 211 10.77 16.46 -4.94
CA ASN A 211 9.67 16.49 -3.99
C ASN A 211 10.10 15.89 -2.62
N PRO A 212 10.11 16.65 -1.51
CA PRO A 212 10.48 16.14 -0.18
C PRO A 212 9.57 15.02 0.33
N TYR A 213 8.33 14.95 -0.15
CA TYR A 213 7.29 14.05 0.37
C TYR A 213 7.12 12.76 -0.45
N GLU A 214 7.82 12.59 -1.59
CA GLU A 214 7.55 11.51 -2.55
C GLU A 214 7.74 10.09 -1.97
N THR A 215 8.60 9.90 -0.97
CA THR A 215 8.85 8.57 -0.37
C THR A 215 7.72 8.05 0.53
N ILE A 216 6.72 8.88 0.83
CA ILE A 216 5.48 8.45 1.53
C ILE A 216 4.73 7.40 0.69
N ARG A 217 4.64 7.61 -0.63
CA ARG A 217 3.94 6.75 -1.61
C ARG A 217 2.55 6.33 -1.09
N GLY A 218 2.23 5.03 -1.10
CA GLY A 218 0.99 4.47 -0.56
C GLY A 218 1.07 4.02 0.90
N GLY A 219 2.21 4.15 1.58
CA GLY A 219 2.36 3.69 2.98
C GLY A 219 2.16 2.17 3.14
N ILE A 220 0.97 1.76 3.57
CA ILE A 220 0.51 0.37 3.75
C ILE A 220 -0.73 0.03 2.89
N PHE A 221 -1.11 0.94 2.00
CA PHE A 221 -2.34 0.92 1.21
C PHE A 221 -2.03 0.68 -0.28
N LEU A 222 -3.07 0.31 -1.04
CA LEU A 222 -2.97 -0.05 -2.44
C LEU A 222 -2.47 1.08 -3.35
N ASN A 223 -2.66 2.36 -2.98
CA ASN A 223 -2.15 3.50 -3.74
C ASN A 223 -1.85 4.75 -2.90
N ARG A 224 -1.32 5.80 -3.58
CA ARG A 224 -0.98 7.10 -2.97
C ARG A 224 -2.20 7.89 -2.47
N ALA A 225 -3.41 7.62 -2.98
CA ALA A 225 -4.61 8.38 -2.62
C ALA A 225 -5.06 8.07 -1.19
N ALA A 226 -4.94 6.81 -0.74
CA ALA A 226 -5.17 6.46 0.67
C ALA A 226 -4.34 7.31 1.64
N MET A 227 -3.07 7.57 1.30
CA MET A 227 -2.21 8.46 2.09
C MET A 227 -2.65 9.91 2.05
N LYS A 228 -3.23 10.41 0.94
CA LYS A 228 -3.86 11.75 0.92
C LYS A 228 -5.04 11.82 1.89
N MET A 229 -5.92 10.81 1.89
CA MET A 229 -7.06 10.83 2.82
C MET A 229 -6.61 10.72 4.28
N SER A 230 -5.52 9.98 4.55
CA SER A 230 -4.89 9.97 5.88
C SER A 230 -4.26 11.31 6.29
N ASN A 231 -3.68 12.03 5.34
CA ASN A 231 -3.10 13.36 5.53
C ASN A 231 -4.21 14.37 5.84
N ILE A 232 -5.28 14.36 5.04
CA ILE A 232 -6.45 15.23 5.19
C ILE A 232 -7.17 14.92 6.51
N ASP A 233 -7.57 13.68 6.81
CA ASP A 233 -8.28 13.36 8.06
C ASP A 233 -7.46 13.74 9.31
N HIS A 234 -6.12 13.70 9.25
CA HIS A 234 -5.29 14.25 10.32
C HIS A 234 -5.37 15.78 10.43
N CYS A 235 -5.16 16.51 9.32
CA CYS A 235 -5.19 17.98 9.29
C CYS A 235 -6.57 18.57 9.66
N PHE A 236 -7.64 17.79 9.54
CA PHE A 236 -9.01 18.18 9.86
C PHE A 236 -9.55 17.50 11.14
N ASP A 237 -8.74 17.36 12.18
CA ASP A 237 -9.13 16.89 13.53
C ASP A 237 -9.89 15.54 13.58
N GLN A 238 -9.58 14.64 12.64
CA GLN A 238 -10.26 13.37 12.40
C GLN A 238 -11.75 13.53 12.08
N MET A 239 -12.17 14.62 11.43
CA MET A 239 -13.60 14.89 11.21
C MET A 239 -14.27 13.91 10.24
N PHE A 240 -13.53 13.17 9.40
CA PHE A 240 -14.09 12.14 8.54
C PHE A 240 -14.15 10.80 9.28
N THR A 241 -13.06 10.38 9.92
CA THR A 241 -13.05 9.08 10.63
C THR A 241 -13.73 9.12 12.00
N ASN A 242 -13.93 10.31 12.59
CA ASN A 242 -14.58 10.57 13.87
C ASN A 242 -15.38 11.90 13.86
N PRO A 243 -16.46 11.99 13.05
CA PRO A 243 -17.27 13.20 12.92
C PRO A 243 -17.99 13.54 14.23
N LYS A 244 -18.14 14.84 14.50
CA LYS A 244 -18.66 15.38 15.77
C LYS A 244 -19.86 16.31 15.52
N ASP A 245 -20.77 16.38 16.48
CA ASP A 245 -21.83 17.39 16.50
C ASP A 245 -21.29 18.80 16.83
N SER A 246 -22.17 19.81 16.80
CA SER A 246 -21.84 21.20 17.14
C SER A 246 -21.46 21.40 18.63
N GLN A 247 -21.63 20.40 19.49
CA GLN A 247 -21.13 20.39 20.87
C GLN A 247 -19.78 19.65 21.00
N GLY A 248 -19.19 19.22 19.88
CA GLY A 248 -17.89 18.53 19.83
C GLY A 248 -17.95 17.04 20.19
N LYS A 249 -19.15 16.48 20.38
CA LYS A 249 -19.36 15.08 20.78
C LYS A 249 -19.44 14.19 19.53
N PRO A 250 -18.80 12.99 19.53
CA PRO A 250 -18.84 12.08 18.38
C PRO A 250 -20.27 11.67 17.95
N LEU A 251 -20.52 11.70 16.64
CA LEU A 251 -21.77 11.27 15.99
C LEU A 251 -21.91 9.75 15.84
N THR A 252 -20.86 8.99 16.12
CA THR A 252 -20.88 7.52 16.13
C THR A 252 -20.17 7.01 17.37
N LYS A 253 -20.67 5.92 17.96
CA LYS A 253 -20.04 5.27 19.10
C LYS A 253 -19.93 3.76 18.86
N ASP A 254 -18.69 3.29 18.73
CA ASP A 254 -18.37 1.87 18.48
C ASP A 254 -19.00 0.87 19.48
N ARG A 255 -19.33 1.34 20.70
CA ARG A 255 -19.96 0.53 21.77
C ARG A 255 -21.49 0.53 21.76
N GLU A 256 -22.14 1.45 21.06
CA GLU A 256 -23.61 1.57 21.01
C GLU A 256 -24.19 1.03 19.68
N GLY A 257 -23.34 0.53 18.78
CA GLY A 257 -23.74 -0.19 17.56
C GLY A 257 -23.96 0.70 16.32
N GLU A 258 -23.70 2.00 16.43
CA GLU A 258 -23.88 2.96 15.33
C GLU A 258 -22.75 2.87 14.29
N LEU A 259 -23.12 2.78 13.01
CA LEU A 259 -22.17 2.71 11.89
C LEU A 259 -21.81 4.09 11.33
N LEU A 260 -20.53 4.29 11.04
CA LEU A 260 -20.04 5.41 10.22
C LEU A 260 -20.34 5.16 8.74
N TYR A 261 -21.51 5.62 8.29
CA TYR A 261 -21.85 5.68 6.86
C TYR A 261 -21.05 6.77 6.14
N PHE A 262 -20.39 6.40 5.04
CA PHE A 262 -19.65 7.32 4.15
C PHE A 262 -19.84 6.93 2.69
N GLY A 263 -19.44 7.81 1.77
CA GLY A 263 -19.38 7.49 0.35
C GLY A 263 -18.10 7.98 -0.32
N ASP A 264 -17.77 7.37 -1.46
CA ASP A 264 -16.53 7.60 -2.20
C ASP A 264 -16.82 7.58 -3.71
N VAL A 265 -16.79 8.75 -4.37
CA VAL A 265 -17.23 8.89 -5.77
C VAL A 265 -16.10 9.31 -6.71
N CYS A 266 -16.17 8.81 -7.95
CA CYS A 266 -15.11 8.92 -8.96
C CYS A 266 -13.74 8.41 -8.42
N ALA A 267 -13.79 7.38 -7.59
CA ALA A 267 -12.73 7.02 -6.64
C ALA A 267 -11.99 5.71 -6.95
N GLY A 268 -12.30 5.03 -8.07
CA GLY A 268 -11.59 3.81 -8.46
C GLY A 268 -10.07 4.05 -8.56
N PRO A 269 -9.21 3.16 -8.03
CA PRO A 269 -9.51 1.81 -7.52
C PRO A 269 -10.05 1.69 -6.08
N GLY A 270 -10.26 2.79 -5.34
CA GLY A 270 -10.87 2.78 -3.99
C GLY A 270 -9.95 3.13 -2.82
N GLY A 271 -8.80 3.77 -3.07
CA GLY A 271 -7.79 4.05 -2.03
C GLY A 271 -8.28 4.93 -0.87
N PHE A 272 -9.17 5.90 -1.12
CA PHE A 272 -9.78 6.70 -0.06
C PHE A 272 -10.64 5.82 0.87
N SER A 273 -11.50 4.96 0.30
CA SER A 273 -12.26 3.94 1.05
C SER A 273 -11.39 2.96 1.82
N GLU A 274 -10.26 2.49 1.27
CA GLU A 274 -9.35 1.59 1.98
C GLU A 274 -8.83 2.22 3.28
N TYR A 275 -8.47 3.51 3.25
CA TYR A 275 -8.03 4.24 4.45
C TYR A 275 -9.14 4.30 5.53
N ILE A 276 -10.36 4.70 5.16
CA ILE A 276 -11.49 4.81 6.10
C ILE A 276 -11.82 3.44 6.73
N LEU A 277 -11.87 2.39 5.91
CA LEU A 277 -12.19 1.04 6.35
C LEU A 277 -11.05 0.39 7.16
N TRP A 278 -9.78 0.72 6.90
CA TRP A 278 -8.67 0.35 7.78
C TRP A 278 -8.80 1.03 9.16
N LYS A 279 -9.10 2.34 9.17
CA LYS A 279 -9.17 3.16 10.39
C LYS A 279 -10.33 2.76 11.30
N ARG A 280 -11.54 2.58 10.75
CA ARG A 280 -12.77 2.28 11.53
C ARG A 280 -13.18 0.81 11.52
N ARG A 281 -12.60 -0.03 10.63
CA ARG A 281 -12.92 -1.46 10.52
C ARG A 281 -14.43 -1.65 10.33
N TRP A 282 -14.99 -2.72 10.89
CA TRP A 282 -16.43 -3.04 10.91
C TRP A 282 -17.38 -1.98 11.53
N HIS A 283 -16.87 -0.86 12.05
CA HIS A 283 -17.69 0.26 12.53
C HIS A 283 -18.03 1.28 11.42
N ALA A 284 -17.66 1.01 10.17
CA ALA A 284 -17.98 1.83 8.99
C ALA A 284 -18.68 1.01 7.89
N LYS A 285 -19.47 1.71 7.06
CA LYS A 285 -20.11 1.19 5.85
C LYS A 285 -19.96 2.23 4.73
N GLY A 286 -19.31 1.84 3.64
CA GLY A 286 -19.05 2.70 2.49
C GLY A 286 -19.95 2.39 1.30
N PHE A 287 -20.28 3.41 0.51
CA PHE A 287 -21.01 3.30 -0.75
C PHE A 287 -20.23 4.01 -1.87
N GLY A 288 -20.02 3.35 -3.01
CA GLY A 288 -19.15 3.86 -4.07
C GLY A 288 -19.85 4.05 -5.41
N MET A 289 -19.42 5.04 -6.19
CA MET A 289 -19.77 5.15 -7.62
C MET A 289 -18.58 5.66 -8.42
N THR A 290 -18.13 4.90 -9.42
CA THR A 290 -17.02 5.25 -10.31
C THR A 290 -17.28 4.67 -11.71
N LEU A 291 -16.64 5.21 -12.74
CA LEU A 291 -16.73 4.69 -14.10
C LEU A 291 -16.20 3.25 -14.18
N LYS A 292 -16.96 2.37 -14.82
CA LYS A 292 -16.54 0.97 -15.04
C LYS A 292 -15.29 0.84 -15.92
N GLY A 293 -14.64 -0.33 -15.82
CA GLY A 293 -13.51 -0.71 -16.68
C GLY A 293 -12.15 -0.34 -16.05
N PRO A 294 -11.23 0.33 -16.78
CA PRO A 294 -9.90 0.65 -16.22
C PRO A 294 -9.91 1.52 -14.96
N CYS A 295 -11.00 2.29 -14.74
CA CYS A 295 -11.18 3.21 -13.61
C CYS A 295 -12.15 2.67 -12.53
N ASP A 296 -12.40 1.36 -12.53
CA ASP A 296 -13.30 0.69 -11.58
C ASP A 296 -12.65 0.48 -10.20
N PHE A 297 -13.47 0.13 -9.19
CA PHE A 297 -12.98 -0.29 -7.88
C PHE A 297 -12.26 -1.64 -7.96
N LYS A 298 -11.15 -1.78 -7.22
CA LYS A 298 -10.39 -3.03 -7.10
C LYS A 298 -10.47 -3.56 -5.67
N LEU A 299 -11.65 -4.07 -5.32
CA LEU A 299 -11.96 -4.52 -3.96
C LEU A 299 -11.15 -5.76 -3.52
N GLU A 300 -10.59 -6.49 -4.49
CA GLU A 300 -9.65 -7.59 -4.28
C GLU A 300 -8.21 -7.14 -3.97
N ASP A 301 -7.84 -5.91 -4.34
CA ASP A 301 -6.52 -5.31 -4.10
C ASP A 301 -6.46 -4.55 -2.76
N PHE A 302 -7.56 -4.48 -2.00
CA PHE A 302 -7.60 -3.86 -0.67
C PHE A 302 -6.71 -4.67 0.29
N TYR A 303 -5.60 -4.07 0.71
CA TYR A 303 -4.54 -4.76 1.43
C TYR A 303 -4.70 -4.64 2.95
N SER A 304 -5.18 -3.48 3.40
CA SER A 304 -5.30 -3.10 4.81
C SER A 304 -6.74 -3.09 5.35
N ALA A 305 -7.74 -3.35 4.52
CA ALA A 305 -9.16 -3.22 4.89
C ALA A 305 -10.06 -4.35 4.33
N PRO A 306 -11.09 -4.80 5.06
CA PRO A 306 -12.09 -5.74 4.54
C PRO A 306 -13.06 -5.01 3.58
N SER A 307 -13.01 -5.36 2.30
CA SER A 307 -13.79 -4.70 1.25
C SER A 307 -15.27 -5.09 1.24
N GLU A 308 -15.68 -6.11 2.00
CA GLU A 308 -17.10 -6.47 2.23
C GLU A 308 -17.89 -5.39 2.99
N LEU A 309 -17.19 -4.40 3.57
CA LEU A 309 -17.77 -3.21 4.18
C LEU A 309 -18.04 -2.07 3.17
N PHE A 310 -17.71 -2.28 1.90
CA PHE A 310 -17.93 -1.34 0.81
C PHE A 310 -18.97 -1.88 -0.18
N GLU A 311 -19.72 -0.99 -0.84
CA GLU A 311 -20.75 -1.38 -1.80
C GLU A 311 -20.72 -0.46 -3.04
N PRO A 312 -20.10 -0.90 -4.15
CA PRO A 312 -20.17 -0.21 -5.43
C PRO A 312 -21.57 -0.21 -6.02
N TYR A 313 -21.98 0.92 -6.58
CA TYR A 313 -23.26 1.14 -7.22
C TYR A 313 -23.05 2.07 -8.42
N TYR A 314 -23.40 1.63 -9.63
CA TYR A 314 -23.02 2.27 -10.89
C TYR A 314 -24.14 3.12 -11.51
N GLY A 315 -25.08 3.58 -10.69
CA GLY A 315 -26.18 4.45 -11.09
C GLY A 315 -27.41 3.69 -11.56
N GLU A 316 -27.98 4.09 -12.70
CA GLU A 316 -29.17 3.44 -13.27
C GLU A 316 -28.87 1.97 -13.63
N GLY A 317 -29.72 1.04 -13.16
CA GLY A 317 -29.44 -0.40 -13.23
C GLY A 317 -28.56 -0.94 -12.10
N GLY A 318 -28.12 -0.12 -11.15
CA GLY A 318 -27.43 -0.54 -9.93
C GLY A 318 -26.06 -1.16 -10.23
N VAL A 319 -25.93 -2.49 -10.12
CA VAL A 319 -24.68 -3.19 -10.45
C VAL A 319 -24.39 -3.21 -11.95
N ASP A 320 -25.41 -3.05 -12.81
CA ASP A 320 -25.25 -3.14 -14.27
C ASP A 320 -24.98 -1.77 -14.94
N GLY A 321 -25.18 -0.66 -14.24
CA GLY A 321 -24.97 0.71 -14.76
C GLY A 321 -23.53 1.05 -15.17
N ASP A 322 -23.32 2.24 -15.75
CA ASP A 322 -22.02 2.68 -16.29
C ASP A 322 -21.11 3.41 -15.26
N GLY A 323 -21.70 3.97 -14.21
CA GLY A 323 -21.01 4.76 -13.19
C GLY A 323 -20.66 6.21 -13.60
N ASP A 324 -21.20 6.72 -14.70
CA ASP A 324 -20.96 8.09 -15.15
C ASP A 324 -21.72 9.09 -14.25
N ILE A 325 -21.00 9.75 -13.35
CA ILE A 325 -21.54 10.78 -12.45
C ILE A 325 -22.13 11.99 -13.19
N THR A 326 -21.82 12.19 -14.48
CA THR A 326 -22.38 13.31 -15.27
C THR A 326 -23.81 13.04 -15.75
N ARG A 327 -24.29 11.78 -15.69
CA ARG A 327 -25.67 11.40 -16.04
C ARG A 327 -26.65 11.73 -14.89
N PRO A 328 -27.71 12.54 -15.13
CA PRO A 328 -28.72 12.87 -14.11
C PRO A 328 -29.40 11.65 -13.47
N GLU A 329 -29.65 10.62 -14.28
CA GLU A 329 -30.21 9.33 -13.87
C GLU A 329 -29.34 8.65 -12.80
N ASN A 330 -28.02 8.61 -13.02
CA ASN A 330 -27.06 7.97 -12.12
C ASN A 330 -26.96 8.70 -10.78
N ILE A 331 -26.88 10.04 -10.79
CA ILE A 331 -26.89 10.87 -9.57
C ILE A 331 -28.17 10.57 -8.76
N THR A 332 -29.32 10.49 -9.44
CA THR A 332 -30.62 10.24 -8.82
C THR A 332 -30.70 8.83 -8.23
N ALA A 333 -30.22 7.82 -8.96
CA ALA A 333 -30.20 6.42 -8.53
C ALA A 333 -29.27 6.21 -7.33
N PHE A 334 -28.02 6.71 -7.39
CA PHE A 334 -27.06 6.63 -6.29
C PHE A 334 -27.56 7.36 -5.04
N ARG A 335 -28.19 8.53 -5.20
CA ARG A 335 -28.87 9.25 -4.11
C ARG A 335 -29.94 8.39 -3.43
N ASN A 336 -30.83 7.78 -4.20
CA ASN A 336 -31.94 7.01 -3.64
C ASN A 336 -31.42 5.76 -2.91
N PHE A 337 -30.48 5.02 -3.52
CA PHE A 337 -29.79 3.89 -2.91
C PHE A 337 -29.09 4.26 -1.57
N VAL A 338 -28.35 5.36 -1.54
CA VAL A 338 -27.69 5.85 -0.32
C VAL A 338 -28.71 6.24 0.76
N LEU A 339 -29.80 6.92 0.41
CA LEU A 339 -30.84 7.29 1.37
C LEU A 339 -31.58 6.07 1.91
N GLU A 340 -31.90 5.09 1.08
CA GLU A 340 -32.51 3.83 1.52
C GLU A 340 -31.59 3.03 2.45
N SER A 341 -30.29 2.97 2.13
CA SER A 341 -29.27 2.28 2.92
C SER A 341 -28.84 3.00 4.22
N THR A 342 -29.34 4.21 4.48
CA THR A 342 -28.96 5.05 5.64
C THR A 342 -30.16 5.56 6.45
N GLU A 343 -31.27 4.81 6.46
CA GLU A 343 -32.52 5.18 7.17
C GLU A 343 -33.09 6.55 6.75
N ARG A 344 -32.85 6.96 5.49
CA ARG A 344 -33.14 8.28 4.91
C ARG A 344 -32.42 9.45 5.59
N ARG A 345 -31.41 9.18 6.42
CA ARG A 345 -30.60 10.22 7.09
C ARG A 345 -29.50 10.78 6.20
N GLY A 346 -28.93 9.97 5.29
CA GLY A 346 -27.79 10.34 4.45
C GLY A 346 -26.43 10.04 5.10
N LEU A 347 -25.36 10.22 4.32
CA LEU A 347 -23.97 9.94 4.71
C LEU A 347 -23.46 10.91 5.78
N HIS A 348 -22.53 10.48 6.64
CA HIS A 348 -21.79 11.40 7.52
C HIS A 348 -20.83 12.27 6.72
N PHE A 349 -20.17 11.69 5.72
CA PHE A 349 -19.34 12.42 4.78
C PHE A 349 -19.29 11.75 3.40
N LEU A 350 -18.94 12.54 2.40
CA LEU A 350 -18.63 12.10 1.04
C LEU A 350 -17.19 12.49 0.71
N MET A 351 -16.48 11.59 0.04
CA MET A 351 -15.18 11.84 -0.56
C MET A 351 -15.30 11.77 -2.08
N ALA A 352 -14.53 12.58 -2.80
CA ALA A 352 -14.49 12.58 -4.25
C ALA A 352 -13.08 12.87 -4.78
N ASP A 353 -12.53 11.96 -5.60
CA ASP A 353 -11.19 12.10 -6.21
C ASP A 353 -11.24 12.07 -7.74
N GLY A 354 -12.30 12.62 -8.33
CA GLY A 354 -12.50 12.61 -9.78
C GLY A 354 -11.43 13.35 -10.57
N GLY A 355 -11.02 12.74 -11.69
CA GLY A 355 -10.10 13.30 -12.66
C GLY A 355 -9.86 12.31 -13.80
N PHE A 356 -9.35 12.80 -14.93
CA PHE A 356 -9.04 12.01 -16.13
C PHE A 356 -7.77 12.54 -16.80
N SER A 357 -7.21 11.78 -17.74
CA SER A 357 -6.01 12.23 -18.47
C SER A 357 -6.33 13.40 -19.39
N VAL A 358 -5.47 14.41 -19.39
CA VAL A 358 -5.55 15.64 -20.20
C VAL A 358 -4.20 15.89 -20.88
N GLU A 359 -3.54 14.81 -21.30
CA GLU A 359 -2.18 14.78 -21.84
C GLU A 359 -2.03 15.73 -23.05
N GLY A 360 -1.10 16.67 -22.95
CA GLY A 360 -0.89 17.74 -23.94
C GLY A 360 -1.93 18.88 -23.89
N GLN A 361 -2.80 18.91 -22.88
CA GLN A 361 -3.81 19.95 -22.62
C GLN A 361 -3.92 20.30 -21.12
N GLU A 362 -2.85 20.07 -20.35
CA GLU A 362 -2.78 20.22 -18.89
C GLU A 362 -3.16 21.63 -18.42
N ASN A 363 -2.81 22.65 -19.20
CA ASN A 363 -3.12 24.05 -18.92
C ASN A 363 -4.64 24.34 -18.88
N ILE A 364 -5.48 23.56 -19.57
CA ILE A 364 -6.94 23.73 -19.60
C ILE A 364 -7.70 22.65 -18.79
N GLN A 365 -7.02 21.93 -17.89
CA GLN A 365 -7.62 20.86 -17.08
C GLN A 365 -8.85 21.31 -16.28
N GLU A 366 -8.87 22.54 -15.76
CA GLU A 366 -10.02 23.14 -15.08
C GLU A 366 -11.25 23.18 -16.01
N ILE A 367 -11.09 23.75 -17.21
CA ILE A 367 -12.15 23.92 -18.20
C ILE A 367 -12.69 22.55 -18.65
N LEU A 368 -11.79 21.59 -18.92
CA LEU A 368 -12.17 20.24 -19.33
C LEU A 368 -12.92 19.47 -18.23
N SER A 369 -12.53 19.65 -16.96
CA SER A 369 -13.13 18.93 -15.82
C SER A 369 -14.32 19.62 -15.17
N LYS A 370 -14.75 20.79 -15.66
CA LYS A 370 -15.81 21.63 -15.07
C LYS A 370 -17.13 20.90 -14.77
N GLN A 371 -17.59 20.01 -15.66
CA GLN A 371 -18.81 19.24 -15.46
C GLN A 371 -18.63 18.17 -14.36
N LEU A 372 -17.45 17.56 -14.29
CA LEU A 372 -17.10 16.57 -13.26
C LEU A 372 -17.00 17.22 -11.88
N LEU A 373 -16.48 18.45 -11.78
CA LEU A 373 -16.46 19.23 -10.54
C LEU A 373 -17.88 19.51 -10.03
N LEU A 374 -18.75 20.07 -10.90
CA LEU A 374 -20.17 20.29 -10.60
C LEU A 374 -20.86 19.02 -10.12
N CYS A 375 -20.68 17.89 -10.81
CA CYS A 375 -21.41 16.67 -10.50
C CYS A 375 -20.95 16.00 -9.21
N GLN A 376 -19.68 16.14 -8.82
CA GLN A 376 -19.20 15.73 -7.49
C GLN A 376 -19.84 16.60 -6.39
N PHE A 377 -19.88 17.93 -6.57
CA PHE A 377 -20.50 18.86 -5.61
C PHE A 377 -22.00 18.62 -5.45
N LEU A 378 -22.71 18.44 -6.56
CA LEU A 378 -24.13 18.08 -6.63
C LEU A 378 -24.40 16.74 -5.92
N THR A 379 -23.53 15.74 -6.11
CA THR A 379 -23.66 14.43 -5.46
C THR A 379 -23.45 14.52 -3.94
N ALA A 380 -22.55 15.39 -3.46
CA ALA A 380 -22.38 15.67 -2.02
C ALA A 380 -23.66 16.23 -1.39
N ILE A 381 -24.16 17.37 -1.89
CA ILE A 381 -25.38 18.00 -1.36
C ILE A 381 -26.59 17.06 -1.49
N SER A 382 -26.58 16.16 -2.48
CA SER A 382 -27.63 15.17 -2.70
C SER A 382 -27.63 13.97 -1.74
N THR A 383 -26.50 13.63 -1.11
CA THR A 383 -26.32 12.36 -0.36
C THR A 383 -25.94 12.52 1.11
N LEU A 384 -25.44 13.69 1.50
CA LEU A 384 -25.05 14.01 2.86
C LEU A 384 -26.24 14.26 3.79
N ARG A 385 -26.03 13.97 5.08
CA ARG A 385 -26.92 14.43 6.16
C ARG A 385 -26.67 15.89 6.52
N THR A 386 -27.63 16.56 7.16
CA THR A 386 -27.40 17.85 7.83
C THR A 386 -26.28 17.72 8.86
N GLY A 387 -25.31 18.63 8.86
CA GLY A 387 -24.07 18.53 9.63
C GLY A 387 -23.00 17.62 9.02
N GLY A 388 -23.27 16.97 7.88
CA GLY A 388 -22.32 16.12 7.16
C GLY A 388 -21.12 16.90 6.59
N HIS A 389 -20.09 16.20 6.13
CA HIS A 389 -18.82 16.80 5.67
C HIS A 389 -18.47 16.36 4.24
N PHE A 390 -17.68 17.13 3.51
CA PHE A 390 -17.32 16.85 2.12
C PHE A 390 -15.84 17.10 1.87
N VAL A 391 -15.20 16.25 1.07
CA VAL A 391 -13.89 16.52 0.48
C VAL A 391 -13.90 16.16 -1.00
N CYS A 392 -13.47 17.10 -1.84
CA CYS A 392 -13.42 16.92 -3.29
C CYS A 392 -12.09 17.40 -3.85
N LYS A 393 -11.46 16.59 -4.72
CA LYS A 393 -10.37 17.07 -5.56
C LYS A 393 -10.88 18.14 -6.53
N THR A 394 -10.04 19.15 -6.72
CA THR A 394 -10.13 20.11 -7.82
C THR A 394 -8.71 20.45 -8.30
N PHE A 395 -8.60 21.30 -9.32
CA PHE A 395 -7.33 21.67 -9.94
C PHE A 395 -7.09 23.18 -9.77
N ASP A 396 -6.77 23.86 -10.88
CA ASP A 396 -6.85 25.31 -10.96
C ASP A 396 -8.30 25.78 -10.72
N LEU A 397 -8.47 27.02 -10.25
CA LEU A 397 -9.75 27.63 -9.88
C LEU A 397 -9.77 29.11 -10.34
N PHE A 398 -9.39 29.34 -11.59
CA PHE A 398 -9.30 30.69 -12.16
C PHE A 398 -10.62 31.15 -12.80
N THR A 399 -11.43 30.21 -13.33
CA THR A 399 -12.64 30.57 -14.06
C THR A 399 -13.79 31.00 -13.13
N PRO A 400 -14.61 32.00 -13.50
CA PRO A 400 -15.85 32.35 -12.80
C PRO A 400 -16.82 31.17 -12.63
N PHE A 401 -16.79 30.18 -13.51
CA PHE A 401 -17.55 28.94 -13.35
C PHE A 401 -17.11 28.16 -12.10
N SER A 402 -15.81 27.84 -11.98
CA SER A 402 -15.29 27.06 -10.86
C SER A 402 -15.41 27.82 -9.53
N VAL A 403 -15.12 29.12 -9.53
CA VAL A 403 -15.24 29.93 -8.31
C VAL A 403 -16.71 30.10 -7.90
N GLY A 404 -17.64 30.24 -8.85
CA GLY A 404 -19.07 30.20 -8.57
C GLY A 404 -19.53 28.89 -7.92
N LEU A 405 -18.98 27.74 -8.33
CA LEU A 405 -19.25 26.46 -7.66
C LEU A 405 -18.72 26.42 -6.21
N VAL A 406 -17.54 27.00 -5.96
CA VAL A 406 -16.99 27.14 -4.60
C VAL A 406 -17.87 28.07 -3.75
N TYR A 407 -18.37 29.16 -4.32
CA TYR A 407 -19.28 30.09 -3.64
C TYR A 407 -20.62 29.41 -3.25
N LEU A 408 -21.19 28.56 -4.12
CA LEU A 408 -22.36 27.77 -3.78
C LEU A 408 -22.11 26.78 -2.62
N LEU A 409 -20.90 26.23 -2.47
CA LEU A 409 -20.53 25.42 -1.31
C LEU A 409 -20.30 26.26 -0.04
N TYR A 410 -19.74 27.46 -0.17
CA TYR A 410 -19.57 28.42 0.94
C TYR A 410 -20.90 28.84 1.56
N HIS A 411 -21.95 29.00 0.75
CA HIS A 411 -23.32 29.12 1.27
C HIS A 411 -23.78 27.81 1.94
N CYS A 412 -23.70 26.67 1.25
CA CYS A 412 -24.29 25.40 1.74
C CYS A 412 -23.65 24.80 3.01
N PHE A 413 -22.42 25.17 3.40
CA PHE A 413 -21.71 24.56 4.53
C PHE A 413 -21.34 25.58 5.62
N ASP A 414 -21.26 25.12 6.88
CA ASP A 414 -20.88 25.94 8.04
C ASP A 414 -19.48 26.55 7.84
N ARG A 415 -18.52 25.75 7.32
CA ARG A 415 -17.18 26.20 6.90
C ARG A 415 -16.72 25.49 5.64
N ILE A 416 -15.97 26.20 4.80
CA ILE A 416 -15.18 25.61 3.70
C ILE A 416 -13.71 26.08 3.75
N CYS A 417 -12.82 25.34 3.10
CA CYS A 417 -11.42 25.74 2.86
C CYS A 417 -10.89 25.11 1.56
N LEU A 418 -9.85 25.72 0.99
CA LEU A 418 -9.05 25.18 -0.11
C LEU A 418 -7.69 24.75 0.45
N PHE A 419 -7.40 23.45 0.37
CA PHE A 419 -6.24 22.82 1.02
C PHE A 419 -5.46 21.94 0.04
N LYS A 420 -4.15 22.12 -0.05
CA LYS A 420 -3.26 21.23 -0.81
C LYS A 420 -2.40 20.42 0.18
N PRO A 421 -2.72 19.13 0.45
CA PRO A 421 -1.93 18.32 1.36
C PRO A 421 -0.53 18.06 0.78
N VAL A 422 0.49 17.86 1.62
CA VAL A 422 1.88 17.55 1.18
C VAL A 422 2.01 16.20 0.44
N THR A 423 1.02 15.32 0.56
CA THR A 423 0.85 14.11 -0.25
C THR A 423 0.37 14.37 -1.68
N SER A 424 -0.12 15.59 -1.98
CA SER A 424 -0.27 16.10 -3.34
C SER A 424 1.07 16.61 -3.86
N ARG A 425 1.40 16.34 -5.13
CA ARG A 425 2.70 16.70 -5.70
C ARG A 425 2.79 18.24 -5.85
N PRO A 426 3.84 18.92 -5.36
CA PRO A 426 3.83 20.40 -5.22
C PRO A 426 3.73 21.17 -6.55
N ALA A 427 4.19 20.58 -7.66
CA ALA A 427 4.19 21.19 -8.99
C ALA A 427 2.89 20.99 -9.81
N ASN A 428 1.89 20.25 -9.31
CA ASN A 428 0.60 20.13 -10.01
C ASN A 428 -0.50 21.00 -9.38
N SER A 429 -1.52 21.33 -10.17
CA SER A 429 -2.64 22.19 -9.73
C SER A 429 -3.60 21.50 -8.75
N GLU A 430 -3.42 20.20 -8.48
CA GLU A 430 -4.29 19.41 -7.60
C GLU A 430 -4.36 20.03 -6.19
N ARG A 431 -5.57 20.41 -5.79
CA ARG A 431 -5.92 20.82 -4.43
C ARG A 431 -7.25 20.19 -4.04
N TYR A 432 -7.62 20.28 -2.77
CA TYR A 432 -8.90 19.76 -2.26
C TYR A 432 -9.73 20.90 -1.70
N ILE A 433 -11.00 20.96 -2.09
CA ILE A 433 -12.00 21.70 -1.32
C ILE A 433 -12.50 20.79 -0.21
N VAL A 434 -12.49 21.30 1.03
CA VAL A 434 -12.95 20.60 2.21
C VAL A 434 -14.02 21.42 2.88
N CYS A 435 -15.19 20.81 3.08
CA CYS A 435 -16.39 21.46 3.62
C CYS A 435 -16.85 20.74 4.88
N ARG A 436 -17.19 21.51 5.92
CA ARG A 436 -17.62 21.01 7.23
C ARG A 436 -19.01 21.54 7.54
N GLY A 437 -19.91 20.63 7.92
CA GLY A 437 -21.27 20.92 8.36
C GLY A 437 -22.21 21.36 7.24
N LEU A 438 -22.84 20.44 6.53
CA LEU A 438 -23.88 20.77 5.55
C LEU A 438 -25.08 21.44 6.25
N LYS A 439 -25.37 22.70 5.91
CA LYS A 439 -26.50 23.46 6.45
C LYS A 439 -27.85 22.88 5.99
N PRO A 440 -28.91 22.97 6.81
CA PRO A 440 -30.28 22.70 6.35
C PRO A 440 -30.70 23.70 5.25
N GLY A 441 -31.70 23.36 4.44
CA GLY A 441 -32.24 24.27 3.41
C GLY A 441 -31.48 24.30 2.08
N SER A 442 -30.37 23.57 1.94
CA SER A 442 -29.52 23.51 0.74
C SER A 442 -30.18 22.90 -0.52
N ASP A 443 -31.49 22.61 -0.50
CA ASP A 443 -32.23 22.00 -1.60
C ASP A 443 -32.38 22.93 -2.82
N ALA A 444 -32.52 24.24 -2.64
CA ALA A 444 -32.60 25.18 -3.78
C ALA A 444 -31.31 25.17 -4.62
N VAL A 445 -30.15 25.18 -3.94
CA VAL A 445 -28.83 25.03 -4.56
C VAL A 445 -28.66 23.64 -5.20
N ARG A 446 -29.15 22.57 -4.54
CA ARG A 446 -29.13 21.20 -5.09
C ARG A 446 -29.88 21.10 -6.43
N GLU A 447 -31.11 21.60 -6.49
CA GLU A 447 -31.91 21.61 -7.72
C GLU A 447 -31.35 22.58 -8.78
N TYR A 448 -30.69 23.66 -8.36
CA TYR A 448 -29.97 24.56 -9.27
C TYR A 448 -28.75 23.89 -9.92
N MET A 449 -27.89 23.24 -9.14
CA MET A 449 -26.76 22.45 -9.67
C MET A 449 -27.23 21.32 -10.60
N PHE A 450 -28.36 20.67 -10.28
CA PHE A 450 -28.98 19.66 -11.15
C PHE A 450 -29.44 20.25 -12.50
N ARG A 451 -30.08 21.43 -12.49
CA ARG A 451 -30.43 22.19 -13.70
C ARG A 451 -29.19 22.59 -14.52
N ILE A 452 -28.10 23.00 -13.88
CA ILE A 452 -26.84 23.31 -14.59
C ILE A 452 -26.28 22.05 -15.27
N ASN A 453 -26.26 20.89 -14.60
CA ASN A 453 -25.76 19.66 -15.21
C ASN A 453 -26.62 19.22 -16.40
N LEU A 454 -27.95 19.29 -16.28
CA LEU A 454 -28.87 19.08 -17.40
C LEU A 454 -28.54 20.03 -18.57
N LYS A 455 -28.20 21.29 -18.29
CA LYS A 455 -27.85 22.26 -19.34
C LYS A 455 -26.49 21.99 -19.98
N LEU A 456 -25.47 21.60 -19.23
CA LEU A 456 -24.17 21.18 -19.75
C LEU A 456 -24.30 19.95 -20.66
N ASN A 457 -25.11 18.96 -20.27
CA ASN A 457 -25.38 17.79 -21.11
C ASN A 457 -26.09 18.15 -22.44
N GLN A 458 -27.04 19.08 -22.42
CA GLN A 458 -27.66 19.62 -23.66
C GLN A 458 -26.66 20.35 -24.56
N LEU A 459 -25.68 21.03 -23.98
CA LEU A 459 -24.71 21.86 -24.69
C LEU A 459 -23.43 21.12 -25.10
N ARG A 460 -23.22 19.87 -24.65
CA ARG A 460 -21.94 19.12 -24.73
C ARG A 460 -21.28 19.18 -26.12
N ASN A 461 -22.07 19.13 -27.20
CA ASN A 461 -21.60 19.17 -28.59
C ASN A 461 -21.93 20.48 -29.34
N THR A 462 -21.90 21.63 -28.66
CA THR A 462 -22.23 22.96 -29.23
C THR A 462 -21.19 24.02 -28.90
N ASP A 463 -21.12 25.09 -29.70
CA ASP A 463 -20.24 26.25 -29.47
C ASP A 463 -20.70 27.15 -28.30
N THR A 464 -21.75 26.76 -27.57
CA THR A 464 -22.26 27.42 -26.37
C THR A 464 -21.93 26.58 -25.14
N ASP A 465 -21.72 27.25 -24.00
CA ASP A 465 -21.45 26.62 -22.70
C ASP A 465 -22.02 27.48 -21.55
N VAL A 466 -22.11 26.91 -20.34
CA VAL A 466 -22.43 27.65 -19.11
C VAL A 466 -21.13 28.31 -18.63
N THR A 467 -21.02 29.64 -18.70
CA THR A 467 -19.78 30.36 -18.36
C THR A 467 -19.73 30.86 -16.92
N GLU A 468 -20.88 31.21 -16.34
CA GLU A 468 -21.02 31.60 -14.93
C GLU A 468 -22.21 30.83 -14.32
N VAL A 469 -22.02 30.35 -13.08
CA VAL A 469 -23.06 29.73 -12.24
C VAL A 469 -23.44 30.62 -11.03
N VAL A 470 -22.71 31.71 -10.84
CA VAL A 470 -23.02 32.81 -9.94
C VAL A 470 -22.55 34.06 -10.68
N PRO A 471 -23.36 35.13 -10.81
CA PRO A 471 -22.93 36.38 -11.43
C PRO A 471 -21.68 36.95 -10.76
N LEU A 472 -20.68 37.33 -11.56
CA LEU A 472 -19.39 37.80 -11.04
C LEU A 472 -19.49 39.01 -10.09
N SER A 473 -20.52 39.86 -10.24
CA SER A 473 -20.77 40.98 -9.32
C SER A 473 -21.07 40.49 -7.90
N ILE A 474 -21.94 39.48 -7.75
CA ILE A 474 -22.31 38.90 -6.44
C ILE A 474 -21.09 38.31 -5.75
N ILE A 475 -20.21 37.62 -6.49
CA ILE A 475 -18.97 37.06 -5.93
C ILE A 475 -18.01 38.17 -5.47
N LYS A 476 -17.98 39.32 -6.17
CA LYS A 476 -17.12 40.47 -5.82
C LYS A 476 -17.70 41.40 -4.76
N GLU A 477 -19.01 41.34 -4.53
CA GLU A 477 -19.70 42.05 -3.45
C GLU A 477 -19.43 41.40 -2.08
N ASP A 478 -19.26 40.07 -2.01
CA ASP A 478 -18.62 39.41 -0.86
C ASP A 478 -17.09 39.57 -0.93
N THR A 479 -16.60 40.71 -0.43
CA THR A 479 -15.16 41.03 -0.41
C THR A 479 -14.31 40.03 0.38
N ASP A 480 -14.90 39.41 1.39
CA ASP A 480 -14.23 38.48 2.31
C ASP A 480 -13.99 37.12 1.63
N PHE A 481 -15.01 36.61 0.92
CA PHE A 481 -14.86 35.46 0.03
C PHE A 481 -13.94 35.77 -1.16
N TYR A 482 -14.12 36.92 -1.82
CA TYR A 482 -13.35 37.30 -3.01
C TYR A 482 -11.85 37.39 -2.71
N GLN A 483 -11.47 38.11 -1.65
CA GLN A 483 -10.06 38.25 -1.27
C GLN A 483 -9.45 36.91 -0.83
N PHE A 484 -10.22 36.04 -0.16
CA PHE A 484 -9.74 34.69 0.17
C PHE A 484 -9.46 33.87 -1.10
N MET A 485 -10.37 33.90 -2.08
CA MET A 485 -10.19 33.21 -3.37
C MET A 485 -8.93 33.67 -4.11
N VAL A 486 -8.74 34.98 -4.25
CA VAL A 486 -7.53 35.57 -4.88
C VAL A 486 -6.28 35.10 -4.12
N ASN A 487 -6.24 35.28 -2.80
CA ASN A 487 -5.09 34.90 -1.97
C ASN A 487 -4.78 33.39 -2.09
N SER A 488 -5.80 32.52 -2.13
CA SER A 488 -5.65 31.07 -2.23
C SER A 488 -5.18 30.62 -3.63
N ASN A 489 -5.57 31.32 -4.68
CA ASN A 489 -5.06 31.09 -6.03
C ASN A 489 -3.59 31.53 -6.14
N GLU A 490 -3.29 32.79 -5.81
CA GLU A 490 -1.94 33.35 -5.95
C GLU A 490 -0.91 32.64 -5.06
N SER A 491 -1.29 32.24 -3.85
CA SER A 491 -0.43 31.43 -2.98
C SER A 491 -0.08 30.08 -3.59
N LEU A 492 -1.03 29.39 -4.25
CA LEU A 492 -0.71 28.16 -4.95
C LEU A 492 0.12 28.44 -6.21
N CYS A 493 -0.18 29.49 -6.98
CA CYS A 493 0.63 29.89 -8.14
C CYS A 493 2.11 30.04 -7.75
N VAL A 494 2.41 30.78 -6.68
CA VAL A 494 3.80 30.99 -6.20
C VAL A 494 4.48 29.68 -5.79
N VAL A 495 3.80 28.81 -5.04
CA VAL A 495 4.33 27.49 -4.64
C VAL A 495 4.55 26.59 -5.86
N GLN A 496 3.61 26.57 -6.81
CA GLN A 496 3.68 25.75 -8.01
C GLN A 496 4.77 26.25 -8.97
N ILE A 497 4.94 27.57 -9.12
CA ILE A 497 6.03 28.20 -9.88
C ILE A 497 7.40 27.83 -9.29
N LYS A 498 7.60 27.97 -7.96
CA LYS A 498 8.85 27.54 -7.29
C LYS A 498 9.08 26.02 -7.48
N ALA A 499 8.04 25.19 -7.33
CA ALA A 499 8.15 23.74 -7.51
C ALA A 499 8.46 23.31 -8.97
N LEU A 500 7.89 23.99 -9.97
CA LEU A 500 8.20 23.77 -11.39
C LEU A 500 9.64 24.19 -11.72
N ALA A 501 10.09 25.35 -11.24
CA ALA A 501 11.48 25.80 -11.37
C ALA A 501 12.47 24.84 -10.68
N LYS A 502 12.11 24.29 -9.52
CA LYS A 502 12.88 23.24 -8.83
C LYS A 502 12.96 21.94 -9.65
N ILE A 503 11.86 21.47 -10.23
CA ILE A 503 11.89 20.30 -11.14
C ILE A 503 12.81 20.57 -12.33
N HIS A 504 12.71 21.74 -12.98
CA HIS A 504 13.59 22.14 -14.07
C HIS A 504 15.07 22.08 -13.65
N ALA A 505 15.43 22.64 -12.50
CA ALA A 505 16.79 22.58 -11.97
C ALA A 505 17.27 21.13 -11.74
N TYR A 506 16.41 20.23 -11.28
CA TYR A 506 16.73 18.80 -11.11
C TYR A 506 16.72 18.00 -12.43
N VAL A 507 16.13 18.52 -13.51
CA VAL A 507 16.28 17.97 -14.87
C VAL A 507 17.64 18.37 -15.46
N VAL A 508 18.08 19.61 -15.22
CA VAL A 508 19.38 20.14 -15.68
C VAL A 508 20.54 19.57 -14.88
N ASP A 509 20.46 19.56 -13.54
CA ASP A 509 21.49 18.99 -12.68
C ASP A 509 21.00 17.69 -12.00
N GLN A 510 21.51 16.57 -12.52
CA GLN A 510 21.15 15.23 -12.05
C GLN A 510 21.78 14.87 -10.69
N THR A 511 22.67 15.70 -10.13
CA THR A 511 23.27 15.50 -8.79
C THR A 511 22.37 15.98 -7.65
N LEU A 512 21.39 16.85 -7.95
CA LEU A 512 20.45 17.37 -6.95
C LEU A 512 19.53 16.26 -6.40
N SER A 513 19.34 16.29 -5.08
CA SER A 513 18.53 15.32 -4.31
C SER A 513 17.97 15.99 -3.05
N GLU A 514 16.84 15.48 -2.55
CA GLU A 514 16.24 15.89 -1.27
C GLU A 514 16.71 14.98 -0.11
N PRO A 515 17.61 15.43 0.78
CA PRO A 515 18.17 14.56 1.82
C PRO A 515 17.14 14.22 2.92
N LYS A 516 16.17 15.10 3.18
CA LYS A 516 15.19 14.96 4.27
C LYS A 516 14.04 13.99 3.97
N GLN A 517 13.93 13.44 2.75
CA GLN A 517 12.79 12.59 2.33
C GLN A 517 12.47 11.45 3.31
N ALA A 518 13.49 10.77 3.84
CA ALA A 518 13.30 9.60 4.70
C ALA A 518 12.80 9.98 6.12
N ASP A 519 13.26 11.12 6.65
CA ASP A 519 12.87 11.61 7.97
C ASP A 519 11.48 12.25 7.93
N ILE A 520 11.17 13.05 6.91
CA ILE A 520 9.84 13.62 6.67
C ILE A 520 8.80 12.50 6.54
N ARG A 521 9.07 11.46 5.74
CA ARG A 521 8.20 10.26 5.65
C ARG A 521 7.93 9.63 7.02
N LYS A 522 8.97 9.47 7.84
CA LYS A 522 8.88 8.88 9.18
C LYS A 522 8.10 9.77 10.15
N GLU A 523 8.21 11.09 10.02
CA GLU A 523 7.46 12.05 10.80
C GLU A 523 5.98 12.07 10.41
N CYS A 524 5.65 12.21 9.12
CA CYS A 524 4.28 12.16 8.60
C CYS A 524 3.56 10.85 9.01
N LEU A 525 4.17 9.69 8.79
CA LEU A 525 3.56 8.40 9.15
C LEU A 525 3.32 8.25 10.67
N LYS A 526 4.21 8.81 11.51
CA LYS A 526 4.04 8.86 12.96
C LYS A 526 2.90 9.82 13.35
N LEU A 527 2.87 11.01 12.76
CA LEU A 527 1.93 12.09 13.07
C LEU A 527 0.49 11.71 12.70
N TRP A 528 0.29 11.17 11.50
CA TRP A 528 -1.03 10.74 11.01
C TRP A 528 -1.50 9.39 11.62
N GLY A 529 -0.66 8.75 12.43
CA GLY A 529 -0.95 7.47 13.08
C GLY A 529 -0.93 6.27 12.12
N VAL A 530 -0.28 6.39 10.96
CA VAL A 530 -0.06 5.29 10.00
C VAL A 530 1.24 4.57 10.33
N SER A 531 1.37 4.13 11.59
CA SER A 531 2.43 3.23 12.01
C SER A 531 2.15 1.84 11.44
N GLY A 532 2.97 1.41 10.48
CA GLY A 532 2.86 0.07 9.93
C GLY A 532 3.21 -1.01 10.96
N GLU A 533 2.21 -1.55 11.65
CA GLU A 533 2.25 -2.95 12.08
C GLU A 533 2.44 -3.78 10.81
N THR A 534 3.68 -4.24 10.56
CA THR A 534 3.98 -4.96 9.33
C THR A 534 3.11 -6.22 9.24
N PRO A 535 2.37 -6.43 8.13
CA PRO A 535 1.48 -7.58 7.98
C PRO A 535 2.28 -8.86 8.19
N PHE A 536 1.73 -9.79 8.98
CA PHE A 536 2.38 -10.99 9.56
C PHE A 536 3.48 -11.63 8.69
N GLN A 537 4.69 -11.06 8.71
CA GLN A 537 5.90 -11.56 8.04
C GLN A 537 6.99 -11.88 9.07
N CYS A 538 6.68 -12.76 10.01
CA CYS A 538 7.75 -13.40 10.78
C CYS A 538 8.51 -14.37 9.85
N LYS A 539 9.65 -13.91 9.33
CA LYS A 539 10.68 -14.81 8.80
C LYS A 539 11.24 -15.63 9.98
N LEU A 540 11.09 -16.95 9.89
CA LEU A 540 11.56 -17.88 10.91
C LEU A 540 13.07 -17.71 11.11
N THR A 541 13.52 -17.36 12.32
CA THR A 541 14.93 -17.10 12.58
C THR A 541 15.67 -18.42 12.84
N PRO A 542 16.74 -18.76 12.09
CA PRO A 542 17.48 -19.99 12.34
C PRO A 542 18.30 -19.91 13.63
N LEU A 543 18.42 -21.04 14.34
CA LEU A 543 19.40 -21.20 15.41
C LEU A 543 20.76 -21.53 14.79
N ASN A 544 21.72 -20.61 14.97
CA ASN A 544 23.14 -20.75 14.65
C ASN A 544 23.95 -20.13 15.81
N SER A 545 25.28 -20.20 15.79
CA SER A 545 26.11 -19.72 16.91
C SER A 545 25.79 -18.27 17.30
N THR A 546 25.64 -17.37 16.32
CA THR A 546 25.33 -15.94 16.53
C THR A 546 23.91 -15.67 17.07
N THR A 547 22.94 -16.57 16.87
CA THR A 547 21.60 -16.46 17.48
C THR A 547 21.50 -17.22 18.80
N LEU A 548 22.30 -18.28 19.00
CA LEU A 548 22.46 -18.98 20.26
C LEU A 548 23.09 -18.06 21.33
N GLU A 549 24.18 -17.35 21.01
CA GLU A 549 24.81 -16.35 21.89
C GLU A 549 23.86 -15.24 22.38
N LYS A 550 22.78 -14.97 21.63
CA LYS A 550 21.76 -13.97 21.97
C LYS A 550 20.65 -14.53 22.87
N LEU A 551 20.57 -15.86 23.03
CA LEU A 551 19.55 -16.55 23.81
C LEU A 551 19.82 -16.44 25.33
N ARG A 552 19.52 -15.27 25.88
CA ARG A 552 19.62 -14.99 27.31
C ARG A 552 18.38 -15.52 28.05
N HIS A 553 18.54 -15.80 29.35
CA HIS A 553 17.47 -16.24 30.24
C HIS A 553 16.74 -17.53 29.78
N ILE A 554 17.44 -18.66 29.90
CA ILE A 554 16.95 -20.00 29.51
C ILE A 554 15.52 -20.30 30.05
N LEU A 555 15.23 -19.90 31.29
CA LEU A 555 13.95 -20.15 31.97
C LEU A 555 12.73 -19.48 31.30
N ASP A 556 12.93 -18.42 30.52
CA ASP A 556 11.86 -17.72 29.78
C ASP A 556 11.39 -18.52 28.55
N HIS A 557 12.14 -19.55 28.17
CA HIS A 557 12.00 -20.26 26.90
C HIS A 557 11.41 -21.67 27.06
N ARG A 558 10.59 -22.04 26.08
CA ARG A 558 10.07 -23.41 25.88
C ARG A 558 10.54 -23.93 24.54
N CYS A 559 10.54 -25.24 24.36
CA CYS A 559 10.91 -25.85 23.08
C CYS A 559 9.94 -26.96 22.65
N ILE A 560 9.79 -27.10 21.34
CA ILE A 560 8.85 -28.02 20.68
C ILE A 560 9.54 -28.66 19.48
N VAL A 561 9.43 -29.97 19.34
CA VAL A 561 9.98 -30.72 18.19
C VAL A 561 9.15 -30.43 16.94
N GLY A 562 9.78 -29.87 15.90
CA GLY A 562 9.18 -29.67 14.59
C GLY A 562 9.09 -30.97 13.80
N GLY A 563 8.07 -31.10 12.96
CA GLY A 563 7.79 -32.28 12.12
C GLY A 563 7.17 -31.96 10.75
N GLY A 564 7.17 -30.68 10.37
CA GLY A 564 6.65 -30.16 9.11
C GLY A 564 6.90 -28.66 8.99
N GLU A 565 6.20 -27.99 8.07
CA GLU A 565 6.10 -26.52 8.06
C GLU A 565 4.96 -26.07 8.99
N GLN A 566 5.20 -24.98 9.72
CA GLN A 566 4.18 -24.34 10.56
C GLN A 566 3.26 -23.46 9.72
N ILE A 567 1.96 -23.70 9.82
CA ILE A 567 0.89 -23.01 9.10
C ILE A 567 -0.19 -22.52 10.07
N PHE A 568 -1.11 -21.69 9.58
CA PHE A 568 -2.35 -21.35 10.27
C PHE A 568 -3.50 -22.21 9.77
N LEU A 569 -4.43 -22.56 10.67
CA LEU A 569 -5.63 -23.33 10.38
C LEU A 569 -6.85 -22.59 10.93
N LEU A 570 -7.78 -22.25 10.03
CA LEU A 570 -9.06 -21.62 10.30
C LEU A 570 -10.19 -22.64 10.09
N ALA A 571 -11.12 -22.75 11.04
CA ALA A 571 -12.31 -23.58 10.89
C ALA A 571 -13.59 -22.74 11.00
N LEU A 572 -14.46 -22.91 10.00
CA LEU A 572 -15.78 -22.29 9.88
C LEU A 572 -16.92 -23.28 10.24
N GLY A 573 -16.57 -24.40 10.87
CA GLY A 573 -17.49 -25.42 11.37
C GLY A 573 -17.56 -26.69 10.52
N LYS A 574 -17.74 -27.82 11.19
CA LYS A 574 -17.72 -29.16 10.59
C LYS A 574 -16.41 -29.35 9.80
N SER A 575 -16.48 -29.77 8.54
CA SER A 575 -15.35 -29.97 7.63
C SER A 575 -14.96 -28.72 6.81
N GLN A 576 -15.50 -27.53 7.12
CA GLN A 576 -15.08 -26.28 6.46
C GLN A 576 -13.80 -25.76 7.14
N ILE A 577 -12.68 -26.40 6.79
CA ILE A 577 -11.35 -26.12 7.33
C ILE A 577 -10.47 -25.57 6.22
N TYR A 578 -9.76 -24.49 6.52
CA TYR A 578 -8.88 -23.76 5.62
C TYR A 578 -7.50 -23.58 6.26
N THR A 579 -6.46 -23.51 5.44
CA THR A 579 -5.08 -23.30 5.87
C THR A 579 -4.43 -22.14 5.12
N TRP A 580 -3.48 -21.47 5.78
CA TRP A 580 -2.67 -20.40 5.21
C TRP A 580 -1.21 -20.57 5.70
N ASP A 581 -0.25 -20.35 4.81
CA ASP A 581 1.17 -20.66 5.03
C ASP A 581 1.97 -19.51 5.66
N GLY A 582 1.30 -18.46 6.13
CA GLY A 582 1.94 -17.30 6.76
C GLY A 582 2.61 -16.33 5.77
N LYS A 583 2.40 -16.48 4.46
CA LYS A 583 3.03 -15.65 3.42
C LYS A 583 2.04 -14.65 2.81
N MET A 584 2.56 -13.56 2.24
CA MET A 584 1.78 -12.57 1.49
C MET A 584 1.74 -12.92 -0.01
N PRO A 585 0.64 -12.61 -0.74
CA PRO A 585 -0.65 -12.13 -0.24
C PRO A 585 -1.39 -13.22 0.57
N VAL A 586 -2.29 -12.80 1.48
CA VAL A 586 -3.05 -13.74 2.32
C VAL A 586 -3.93 -14.62 1.43
N ARG A 587 -3.64 -15.93 1.40
CA ARG A 587 -4.41 -16.88 0.58
C ARG A 587 -4.76 -18.14 1.36
N TRP A 588 -5.94 -18.12 1.97
CA TRP A 588 -6.56 -19.30 2.57
C TRP A 588 -6.90 -20.34 1.51
N ARG A 589 -6.49 -21.59 1.73
CA ARG A 589 -6.77 -22.74 0.87
C ARG A 589 -7.59 -23.75 1.65
N LYS A 590 -8.61 -24.35 1.04
CA LYS A 590 -9.41 -25.39 1.70
C LYS A 590 -8.55 -26.64 1.93
N LEU A 591 -8.66 -27.24 3.13
CA LEU A 591 -7.91 -28.44 3.48
C LEU A 591 -8.62 -29.69 2.92
N GLU A 592 -8.41 -29.95 1.64
CA GLU A 592 -9.00 -31.08 0.93
C GLU A 592 -8.42 -32.44 1.35
N ASN A 593 -9.19 -33.51 1.13
CA ASN A 593 -8.81 -34.91 1.41
C ASN A 593 -8.42 -35.21 2.87
N PHE A 594 -8.81 -34.33 3.81
CA PHE A 594 -8.51 -34.44 5.24
C PHE A 594 -9.80 -34.58 6.06
N LYS A 595 -10.03 -35.74 6.67
CA LYS A 595 -11.21 -36.05 7.47
C LYS A 595 -11.09 -35.51 8.90
N LEU A 596 -11.04 -34.19 9.04
CA LEU A 596 -11.14 -33.51 10.33
C LEU A 596 -12.47 -32.73 10.40
N GLU A 597 -13.02 -32.61 11.60
CA GLU A 597 -14.11 -31.70 11.89
C GLU A 597 -13.74 -30.85 13.11
N LEU A 598 -14.00 -29.55 13.04
CA LEU A 598 -13.83 -28.61 14.14
C LEU A 598 -15.09 -27.74 14.28
N PRO A 599 -15.33 -27.13 15.45
CA PRO A 599 -16.31 -26.04 15.55
C PRO A 599 -15.91 -24.86 14.67
N ARG A 600 -16.85 -23.92 14.49
CA ARG A 600 -16.56 -22.64 13.83
C ARG A 600 -15.71 -21.73 14.73
N ASP A 601 -15.43 -20.53 14.26
CA ASP A 601 -14.81 -19.45 15.03
C ASP A 601 -13.50 -19.91 15.72
N THR A 602 -12.71 -20.74 15.03
CA THR A 602 -11.52 -21.40 15.58
C THR A 602 -10.31 -21.14 14.69
N LEU A 603 -9.24 -20.62 15.27
CA LEU A 603 -7.98 -20.26 14.61
C LEU A 603 -6.79 -20.79 15.42
N LEU A 604 -6.00 -21.66 14.80
CA LEU A 604 -4.86 -22.37 15.41
C LEU A 604 -3.58 -22.14 14.60
N SER A 605 -2.42 -22.20 15.26
CA SER A 605 -1.14 -22.40 14.60
C SER A 605 -0.74 -23.87 14.71
N VAL A 606 -0.44 -24.53 13.59
CA VAL A 606 -0.33 -26.00 13.50
C VAL A 606 0.79 -26.43 12.55
N GLU A 607 1.19 -27.69 12.64
CA GLU A 607 1.87 -28.42 11.56
C GLU A 607 0.97 -29.57 11.07
N ILE A 608 1.07 -29.94 9.79
CA ILE A 608 0.49 -31.19 9.28
C ILE A 608 1.59 -32.25 9.24
N VAL A 609 1.53 -33.20 10.17
CA VAL A 609 2.60 -34.18 10.42
C VAL A 609 2.16 -35.56 9.97
N GLN A 610 3.05 -36.30 9.29
CA GLN A 610 2.81 -37.70 8.94
C GLN A 610 3.28 -38.62 10.08
N GLU A 611 2.32 -39.15 10.83
CA GLU A 611 2.56 -40.14 11.88
C GLU A 611 2.76 -41.54 11.29
N LEU A 612 3.74 -42.24 11.84
CA LEU A 612 4.19 -43.56 11.43
C LEU A 612 3.98 -44.54 12.60
N LYS A 613 3.47 -45.75 12.32
CA LYS A 613 3.31 -46.83 13.30
C LYS A 613 3.91 -48.12 12.75
N GLY A 614 4.86 -48.69 13.50
CA GLY A 614 5.69 -49.80 13.03
C GLY A 614 6.71 -49.39 11.95
N GLU A 615 7.52 -50.36 11.51
CA GLU A 615 8.68 -50.15 10.65
C GLU A 615 8.68 -51.05 9.41
N GLY A 616 9.59 -50.75 8.47
CA GLY A 616 9.81 -51.51 7.25
C GLY A 616 8.55 -51.68 6.41
N LYS A 617 8.29 -52.92 5.96
CA LYS A 617 7.14 -53.25 5.11
C LYS A 617 5.79 -53.14 5.84
N ALA A 618 5.77 -53.30 7.17
CA ALA A 618 4.55 -53.29 7.99
C ALA A 618 4.11 -51.89 8.44
N GLN A 619 4.96 -50.88 8.23
CA GLN A 619 4.70 -49.49 8.63
C GLN A 619 3.37 -48.95 8.08
N ARG A 620 2.49 -48.50 8.99
CA ARG A 620 1.28 -47.75 8.69
C ARG A 620 1.56 -46.25 8.79
N ARG A 621 0.79 -45.44 8.04
CA ARG A 621 0.95 -43.98 7.96
C ARG A 621 -0.41 -43.29 8.11
N ILE A 622 -0.44 -42.14 8.77
CA ILE A 622 -1.63 -41.28 8.87
C ILE A 622 -1.20 -39.82 9.06
N ASN A 623 -1.82 -38.90 8.32
CA ASN A 623 -1.56 -37.47 8.50
C ASN A 623 -2.41 -36.96 9.68
N ALA A 624 -1.80 -36.16 10.55
CA ALA A 624 -2.45 -35.57 11.72
C ALA A 624 -2.16 -34.06 11.80
N VAL A 625 -3.09 -33.30 12.37
CA VAL A 625 -2.86 -31.89 12.73
C VAL A 625 -2.19 -31.86 14.10
N HIS A 626 -1.01 -31.25 14.17
CA HIS A 626 -0.26 -31.05 15.41
C HIS A 626 -0.30 -29.55 15.76
N VAL A 627 -1.09 -29.20 16.78
CA VAL A 627 -1.24 -27.81 17.25
C VAL A 627 0.03 -27.36 17.97
N MET A 628 0.56 -26.23 17.52
CA MET A 628 1.76 -25.56 18.03
C MET A 628 1.39 -24.43 19.00
N ASP A 629 0.29 -23.71 18.73
CA ASP A 629 -0.28 -22.65 19.58
C ASP A 629 -1.74 -22.39 19.16
N ALA A 630 -2.52 -21.67 19.99
CA ALA A 630 -3.90 -21.29 19.71
C ALA A 630 -4.10 -19.77 19.69
N LEU A 631 -4.98 -19.29 18.81
CA LEU A 631 -5.34 -17.88 18.72
C LEU A 631 -6.80 -17.66 19.11
N ILE A 632 -7.73 -18.44 18.53
CA ILE A 632 -9.16 -18.38 18.83
C ILE A 632 -9.70 -19.81 18.95
N LEU A 633 -10.50 -20.10 19.98
CA LEU A 633 -11.10 -21.40 20.25
C LEU A 633 -12.61 -21.25 20.38
N ASN A 634 -13.37 -21.63 19.35
CA ASN A 634 -14.84 -21.50 19.28
C ASN A 634 -15.32 -20.11 19.79
N GLY A 635 -14.85 -19.05 19.15
CA GLY A 635 -15.19 -17.66 19.44
C GLY A 635 -14.47 -17.04 20.65
N THR A 636 -13.75 -17.83 21.45
CA THR A 636 -12.93 -17.33 22.55
C THR A 636 -11.54 -16.95 22.05
N ASP A 637 -11.22 -15.65 22.00
CA ASP A 637 -9.85 -15.20 21.76
C ASP A 637 -8.95 -15.56 22.97
N VAL A 638 -7.78 -16.09 22.70
CA VAL A 638 -6.79 -16.50 23.72
C VAL A 638 -5.41 -15.90 23.47
N ARG A 639 -5.23 -15.04 22.46
CA ARG A 639 -3.92 -14.55 22.00
C ARG A 639 -3.07 -13.91 23.10
N ASP A 640 -3.70 -13.20 24.04
CA ASP A 640 -3.01 -12.46 25.11
C ASP A 640 -2.80 -13.28 26.40
N GLN A 641 -3.32 -14.51 26.47
CA GLN A 641 -3.02 -15.44 27.57
C GLN A 641 -1.57 -15.93 27.47
N HIS A 642 -0.92 -16.27 28.58
CA HIS A 642 0.45 -16.79 28.57
C HIS A 642 0.54 -18.09 27.74
N PHE A 643 1.63 -18.30 26.99
CA PHE A 643 1.85 -19.48 26.13
C PHE A 643 1.34 -20.81 26.71
N ASN A 644 1.83 -21.21 27.90
CA ASN A 644 1.38 -22.42 28.60
C ASN A 644 -0.15 -22.51 28.81
N GLN A 645 -0.83 -21.38 29.04
CA GLN A 645 -2.29 -21.33 29.19
C GLN A 645 -2.99 -21.56 27.84
N ARG A 646 -2.51 -20.92 26.76
CA ARG A 646 -3.00 -21.17 25.39
C ARG A 646 -2.88 -22.64 25.01
N ILE A 647 -1.75 -23.27 25.37
CA ILE A 647 -1.51 -24.71 25.19
C ILE A 647 -2.49 -25.56 26.02
N GLN A 648 -2.69 -25.28 27.31
CA GLN A 648 -3.67 -26.01 28.15
C GLN A 648 -5.11 -25.86 27.64
N MET A 649 -5.48 -24.67 27.15
CA MET A 649 -6.78 -24.42 26.53
C MET A 649 -6.91 -25.19 25.20
N ALA A 650 -5.84 -25.25 24.40
CA ALA A 650 -5.77 -26.08 23.20
C ALA A 650 -5.87 -27.58 23.51
N GLU A 651 -5.24 -28.08 24.58
CA GLU A 651 -5.35 -29.49 25.01
C GLU A 651 -6.79 -29.83 25.42
N LYS A 652 -7.43 -28.94 26.20
CA LYS A 652 -8.84 -29.07 26.59
C LYS A 652 -9.78 -29.06 25.37
N PHE A 653 -9.52 -28.18 24.41
CA PHE A 653 -10.27 -28.08 23.15
C PHE A 653 -10.08 -29.32 22.26
N VAL A 654 -8.84 -29.75 22.03
CA VAL A 654 -8.49 -30.95 21.27
C VAL A 654 -9.13 -32.20 21.87
N LYS A 655 -9.13 -32.32 23.21
CA LYS A 655 -9.83 -33.41 23.92
C LYS A 655 -11.34 -33.39 23.73
N ALA A 656 -11.95 -32.22 23.55
CA ALA A 656 -13.40 -32.06 23.33
C ALA A 656 -13.84 -32.35 21.88
N VAL A 657 -12.99 -32.07 20.88
CA VAL A 657 -13.29 -32.35 19.46
C VAL A 657 -12.89 -33.76 19.00
N ALA A 658 -12.08 -34.48 19.78
CA ALA A 658 -11.63 -35.83 19.47
C ALA A 658 -12.81 -36.84 19.43
N LYS A 659 -12.80 -37.72 18.42
CA LYS A 659 -13.83 -38.75 18.19
C LYS A 659 -13.24 -40.17 18.19
N PRO A 660 -12.97 -40.80 19.35
CA PRO A 660 -12.33 -42.12 19.42
C PRO A 660 -13.08 -43.24 18.69
N SER A 661 -14.41 -43.12 18.53
CA SER A 661 -15.26 -44.05 17.77
C SER A 661 -15.16 -43.91 16.25
N ARG A 662 -14.38 -42.95 15.74
CA ARG A 662 -14.22 -42.68 14.30
C ARG A 662 -12.75 -42.84 13.86
N PRO A 663 -12.24 -44.09 13.77
CA PRO A 663 -10.86 -44.36 13.37
C PRO A 663 -10.55 -44.01 11.90
N ASP A 664 -11.56 -43.63 11.11
CA ASP A 664 -11.39 -43.14 9.75
C ASP A 664 -11.10 -41.62 9.68
N MET A 665 -11.18 -40.90 10.80
CA MET A 665 -10.87 -39.47 10.87
C MET A 665 -9.38 -39.21 11.10
N ASN A 666 -8.89 -38.09 10.55
CA ASN A 666 -7.53 -37.63 10.77
C ASN A 666 -7.40 -37.06 12.20
N PRO A 667 -6.39 -37.48 12.99
CA PRO A 667 -6.22 -36.98 14.35
C PRO A 667 -5.87 -35.48 14.37
N ILE A 668 -6.31 -34.81 15.44
CA ILE A 668 -5.72 -33.57 15.93
C ILE A 668 -5.11 -33.83 17.31
N ARG A 669 -3.90 -33.32 17.54
CA ARG A 669 -3.14 -33.40 18.80
C ARG A 669 -2.51 -32.05 19.09
N VAL A 670 -2.20 -31.76 20.36
CA VAL A 670 -1.29 -30.65 20.72
C VAL A 670 0.13 -31.21 20.84
N LYS A 671 1.15 -30.46 20.40
CA LYS A 671 2.54 -30.89 20.56
C LYS A 671 2.98 -30.82 22.01
N GLU A 672 3.91 -31.70 22.38
CA GLU A 672 4.51 -31.69 23.71
C GLU A 672 5.46 -30.50 23.87
N VAL A 673 5.17 -29.66 24.86
CA VAL A 673 5.97 -28.49 25.21
C VAL A 673 6.98 -28.88 26.28
N TYR A 674 8.25 -28.66 25.99
CA TYR A 674 9.34 -28.81 26.94
C TYR A 674 9.78 -27.45 27.48
N ARG A 675 10.36 -27.46 28.68
CA ARG A 675 11.19 -26.36 29.18
C ARG A 675 12.56 -26.45 28.54
N LEU A 676 13.17 -25.31 28.19
CA LEU A 676 14.47 -25.33 27.50
C LEU A 676 15.57 -25.94 28.37
N GLU A 677 15.58 -25.65 29.67
CA GLU A 677 16.46 -26.26 30.66
C GLU A 677 16.18 -27.76 30.94
N GLU A 678 15.16 -28.34 30.30
CA GLU A 678 14.82 -29.77 30.39
C GLU A 678 14.87 -30.45 29.01
N MET A 679 15.50 -29.82 28.00
CA MET A 679 15.49 -30.28 26.60
C MET A 679 16.20 -31.61 26.36
N GLU A 680 17.06 -32.08 27.27
CA GLU A 680 17.67 -33.43 27.22
C GLU A 680 16.62 -34.55 27.04
N LYS A 681 15.44 -34.37 27.64
CA LYS A 681 14.29 -35.30 27.56
C LYS A 681 13.76 -35.50 26.15
N ILE A 682 14.12 -34.63 25.20
CA ILE A 682 13.78 -34.74 23.79
C ILE A 682 14.69 -35.76 23.09
N PHE A 683 16.01 -35.68 23.31
CA PHE A 683 16.98 -36.56 22.64
C PHE A 683 16.83 -38.03 23.05
N VAL A 684 16.44 -38.28 24.31
CA VAL A 684 16.10 -39.63 24.84
C VAL A 684 14.94 -40.30 24.07
N ARG A 685 14.16 -39.52 23.30
CA ARG A 685 13.01 -40.00 22.50
C ARG A 685 13.29 -40.00 20.98
N LEU A 686 14.54 -39.78 20.59
CA LEU A 686 15.01 -39.94 19.22
C LEU A 686 15.53 -41.37 19.02
N GLU A 687 15.08 -42.00 17.94
CA GLU A 687 15.45 -43.37 17.58
C GLU A 687 15.70 -43.45 16.06
N MET A 688 16.65 -44.27 15.63
CA MET A 688 16.94 -44.48 14.20
C MET A 688 16.09 -45.64 13.65
N LYS A 689 15.02 -45.32 12.91
CA LYS A 689 13.98 -46.29 12.49
C LYS A 689 13.93 -46.50 10.97
N VAL A 690 13.68 -47.73 10.54
CA VAL A 690 13.65 -48.08 9.10
C VAL A 690 12.28 -47.75 8.52
N THR A 691 12.18 -46.59 7.88
CA THR A 691 10.93 -46.16 7.23
C THR A 691 10.64 -46.91 5.93
N LYS A 692 9.35 -47.07 5.61
CA LYS A 692 8.96 -47.57 4.28
C LYS A 692 9.49 -46.63 3.19
N SER A 693 10.15 -47.20 2.19
CA SER A 693 10.82 -46.52 1.07
C SER A 693 12.15 -45.79 1.36
N SER A 694 12.80 -45.94 2.53
CA SER A 694 14.17 -45.43 2.74
C SER A 694 15.30 -46.38 2.29
N GLY A 695 15.01 -47.36 1.43
CA GLY A 695 16.02 -48.31 0.92
C GLY A 695 16.64 -49.24 1.96
N GLY A 696 16.10 -49.28 3.19
CA GLY A 696 16.70 -49.96 4.34
C GLY A 696 17.53 -49.05 5.24
N VAL A 697 17.85 -47.83 4.80
CA VAL A 697 18.58 -46.84 5.62
C VAL A 697 17.67 -46.36 6.77
N PRO A 698 18.10 -46.46 8.04
CA PRO A 698 17.37 -45.89 9.17
C PRO A 698 17.30 -44.37 9.09
N ARG A 699 16.22 -43.77 9.60
CA ARG A 699 16.03 -42.31 9.70
C ARG A 699 15.72 -41.91 11.13
N LEU A 700 16.24 -40.75 11.53
CA LEU A 700 15.94 -40.12 12.81
C LEU A 700 14.42 -39.98 12.96
N SER A 701 13.88 -40.49 14.06
CA SER A 701 12.45 -40.52 14.34
C SER A 701 12.22 -40.11 15.79
N TYR A 702 11.27 -39.21 16.04
CA TYR A 702 10.84 -38.83 17.38
C TYR A 702 9.58 -39.62 17.76
N THR A 703 9.66 -40.42 18.83
CA THR A 703 8.55 -41.25 19.30
C THR A 703 7.65 -40.48 20.26
N GLY A 704 6.33 -40.54 20.03
CA GLY A 704 5.29 -39.89 20.82
C GLY A 704 5.01 -40.56 22.17
N ARG A 705 3.91 -40.19 22.82
CA ARG A 705 3.38 -40.92 24.00
C ARG A 705 2.66 -42.21 23.61
N ASP A 706 2.12 -42.24 22.39
CA ASP A 706 1.57 -43.44 21.74
C ASP A 706 2.71 -44.24 21.08
N ASP A 707 2.42 -45.45 20.59
CA ASP A 707 3.32 -46.26 19.74
C ASP A 707 3.49 -45.73 18.30
N ARG A 708 3.46 -44.40 18.16
CA ARG A 708 3.61 -43.65 16.92
C ARG A 708 4.83 -42.73 16.97
N HIS A 709 5.52 -42.62 15.86
CA HIS A 709 6.64 -41.69 15.67
C HIS A 709 6.40 -40.80 14.45
N PHE A 710 7.15 -39.71 14.33
CA PHE A 710 7.28 -38.94 13.10
C PHE A 710 8.76 -38.61 12.84
N LEU A 711 9.08 -38.20 11.61
CA LEU A 711 10.42 -37.74 11.27
C LEU A 711 10.54 -36.27 11.70
N PRO A 712 11.39 -35.92 12.69
CA PRO A 712 11.50 -34.55 13.16
C PRO A 712 12.30 -33.71 12.16
N THR A 713 11.91 -32.45 11.97
CA THR A 713 12.62 -31.48 11.11
C THR A 713 13.59 -30.60 11.89
N GLY A 714 13.45 -30.54 13.22
CA GLY A 714 14.23 -29.65 14.07
C GLY A 714 13.54 -29.37 15.40
N LEU A 715 13.99 -28.31 16.08
CA LEU A 715 13.46 -27.84 17.35
C LEU A 715 13.13 -26.34 17.27
N TYR A 716 11.90 -25.96 17.59
CA TYR A 716 11.56 -24.55 17.84
C TYR A 716 11.93 -24.18 19.28
N ILE A 717 12.48 -22.98 19.47
CA ILE A 717 12.66 -22.35 20.77
C ILE A 717 11.76 -21.10 20.81
N ILE A 718 10.87 -21.04 21.79
CA ILE A 718 9.78 -20.09 21.90
C ILE A 718 9.95 -19.31 23.21
N LYS A 719 10.08 -17.98 23.11
CA LYS A 719 10.05 -17.05 24.26
C LYS A 719 8.63 -16.98 24.82
N THR A 720 8.48 -17.18 26.14
CA THR A 720 7.17 -17.22 26.82
C THR A 720 6.96 -16.14 27.87
N VAL A 721 8.03 -15.41 28.22
CA VAL A 721 8.00 -14.28 29.16
C VAL A 721 8.28 -12.98 28.40
N ASN A 722 7.52 -11.92 28.72
CA ASN A 722 7.61 -10.63 28.05
C ASN A 722 8.49 -9.63 28.81
N GLU A 723 9.12 -8.71 28.07
CA GLU A 723 9.89 -7.60 28.65
C GLU A 723 8.98 -6.66 29.48
N PRO A 724 9.47 -6.05 30.57
CA PRO A 724 10.83 -6.10 31.12
C PRO A 724 11.07 -7.28 32.08
N TRP A 725 10.17 -8.27 32.14
CA TRP A 725 10.29 -9.41 33.05
C TRP A 725 11.23 -10.48 32.52
N THR A 726 11.71 -11.32 33.44
CA THR A 726 12.46 -12.55 33.15
C THR A 726 12.34 -13.52 34.34
N MET A 727 12.46 -14.82 34.09
CA MET A 727 12.51 -15.86 35.12
C MET A 727 13.95 -16.13 35.57
N ALA A 728 14.14 -16.19 36.88
CA ALA A 728 15.37 -16.60 37.55
C ALA A 728 15.10 -17.76 38.54
N TYR A 729 16.16 -18.41 39.02
CA TYR A 729 16.08 -19.43 40.08
C TYR A 729 16.71 -18.88 41.38
N SER A 730 16.07 -19.09 42.52
CA SER A 730 16.57 -18.65 43.82
C SER A 730 17.23 -19.81 44.56
N LYS A 731 18.55 -19.73 44.78
CA LYS A 731 19.34 -20.69 45.59
C LYS A 731 18.77 -20.88 46.99
N ASN A 732 18.33 -19.77 47.60
CA ASN A 732 17.88 -19.74 48.98
C ASN A 732 16.52 -20.40 49.16
N SER A 733 15.55 -20.12 48.26
CA SER A 733 14.20 -20.70 48.36
C SER A 733 14.00 -21.96 47.51
N LYS A 734 14.98 -22.33 46.68
CA LYS A 734 14.94 -23.42 45.69
C LYS A 734 13.75 -23.37 44.71
N MET A 735 13.25 -22.16 44.44
CA MET A 735 12.10 -21.90 43.55
C MET A 735 12.47 -20.94 42.42
N LYS A 736 11.75 -21.06 41.30
CA LYS A 736 11.79 -20.10 40.19
C LYS A 736 10.92 -18.88 40.53
N PHE A 737 11.36 -17.69 40.14
CA PHE A 737 10.68 -16.42 40.38
C PHE A 737 10.80 -15.50 39.16
N PHE A 738 9.87 -14.56 39.03
CA PHE A 738 9.91 -13.50 38.02
C PHE A 738 10.60 -12.27 38.59
N TYR A 739 11.51 -11.69 37.81
CA TYR A 739 12.30 -10.52 38.12
C TYR A 739 12.06 -9.42 37.08
N ASN A 740 11.81 -8.20 37.54
CA ASN A 740 11.63 -7.04 36.65
C ASN A 740 12.98 -6.38 36.41
N LYS A 741 13.49 -6.42 35.17
CA LYS A 741 14.81 -5.87 34.82
C LYS A 741 14.86 -4.35 34.95
N THR A 742 13.72 -3.66 34.91
CA THR A 742 13.61 -2.20 35.07
C THR A 742 13.45 -1.81 36.54
N THR A 743 12.39 -2.26 37.21
CA THR A 743 12.06 -1.83 38.59
C THR A 743 12.85 -2.57 39.67
N LYS A 744 13.52 -3.68 39.33
CA LYS A 744 14.26 -4.60 40.22
C LYS A 744 13.38 -5.44 41.17
N ASP A 745 12.05 -5.36 41.03
CA ASP A 745 11.11 -6.17 41.80
C ASP A 745 11.24 -7.67 41.51
N SER A 746 10.92 -8.50 42.51
CA SER A 746 10.93 -9.96 42.43
C SER A 746 9.63 -10.55 42.97
N THR A 747 9.03 -11.52 42.28
CA THR A 747 7.79 -12.21 42.72
C THR A 747 7.77 -13.68 42.28
N TYR A 748 7.26 -14.55 43.15
CA TYR A 748 7.03 -15.97 42.85
C TYR A 748 5.73 -16.22 42.06
N ALA A 749 4.77 -15.30 42.12
CA ALA A 749 3.56 -15.33 41.30
C ALA A 749 3.82 -14.61 39.96
N MET A 750 3.28 -15.16 38.86
CA MET A 750 3.42 -14.60 37.51
C MET A 750 2.71 -13.23 37.39
N PRO A 751 3.43 -12.14 37.08
CA PRO A 751 2.82 -10.84 36.81
C PRO A 751 1.90 -10.89 35.58
N PRO A 752 0.75 -10.19 35.57
CA PRO A 752 -0.14 -10.16 34.41
C PRO A 752 0.55 -9.66 33.13
N ASN A 753 1.49 -8.72 33.25
CA ASN A 753 2.26 -8.17 32.14
C ASN A 753 3.56 -8.93 31.82
N SER A 754 3.87 -10.04 32.50
CA SER A 754 5.01 -10.91 32.13
C SER A 754 4.64 -11.97 31.10
N ALA A 755 3.37 -12.12 30.74
CA ALA A 755 2.92 -13.10 29.75
C ALA A 755 3.31 -12.65 28.33
N ALA A 756 4.02 -13.49 27.57
CA ALA A 756 4.24 -13.24 26.15
C ALA A 756 2.96 -13.58 25.34
N PRO A 757 2.35 -12.60 24.65
CA PRO A 757 1.18 -12.85 23.79
C PRO A 757 1.60 -13.63 22.53
N PHE A 758 0.62 -14.13 21.78
CA PHE A 758 0.84 -14.95 20.59
C PHE A 758 1.81 -14.30 19.59
N HIS A 759 1.68 -12.99 19.33
CA HIS A 759 2.53 -12.32 18.35
C HIS A 759 4.00 -12.29 18.78
N VAL A 760 4.33 -12.16 20.07
CA VAL A 760 5.70 -12.27 20.60
C VAL A 760 6.21 -13.71 20.48
N CYS A 761 5.44 -14.68 20.98
CA CYS A 761 5.80 -16.11 20.91
C CYS A 761 6.01 -16.60 19.47
N HIS A 762 5.30 -16.03 18.50
CA HIS A 762 5.46 -16.34 17.08
C HIS A 762 6.64 -15.58 16.46
N SER A 763 6.75 -14.26 16.68
CA SER A 763 7.74 -13.42 16.00
C SER A 763 9.18 -13.62 16.47
N GLU A 764 9.42 -13.84 17.77
CA GLU A 764 10.76 -14.02 18.36
C GLU A 764 11.25 -15.48 18.33
N ARG A 765 10.52 -16.42 17.71
CA ARG A 765 10.87 -17.85 17.75
C ARG A 765 12.10 -18.19 16.91
N LEU A 766 12.99 -18.98 17.50
CA LEU A 766 14.14 -19.57 16.81
C LEU A 766 13.80 -20.99 16.33
N PHE A 767 14.40 -21.44 15.24
CA PHE A 767 14.30 -22.82 14.76
C PHE A 767 15.66 -23.43 14.47
N TRP A 768 15.98 -24.51 15.18
CA TRP A 768 17.19 -25.30 14.98
C TRP A 768 16.87 -26.49 14.08
N ALA A 769 17.24 -26.40 12.81
CA ALA A 769 16.96 -27.42 11.81
C ALA A 769 17.91 -28.62 11.94
N TRP A 770 17.37 -29.83 12.00
CA TRP A 770 18.14 -31.07 12.11
C TRP A 770 18.42 -31.66 10.72
N VAL A 771 19.34 -31.01 10.01
CA VAL A 771 19.77 -31.35 8.64
C VAL A 771 21.08 -32.13 8.62
N ASP A 772 21.46 -32.68 7.46
CA ASP A 772 22.78 -33.29 7.22
C ASP A 772 23.93 -32.41 7.76
N GLY A 773 24.76 -32.99 8.62
CA GLY A 773 25.83 -32.30 9.36
C GLY A 773 25.52 -32.03 10.83
N VAL A 774 24.25 -32.04 11.24
CA VAL A 774 23.82 -31.83 12.63
C VAL A 774 23.71 -33.16 13.37
N ILE A 775 24.50 -33.35 14.42
CA ILE A 775 24.45 -34.56 15.27
C ILE A 775 23.51 -34.31 16.46
N VAL A 776 22.44 -35.10 16.57
CA VAL A 776 21.48 -35.08 17.69
C VAL A 776 21.17 -36.45 18.28
N HIS A 777 21.62 -37.52 17.62
CA HIS A 777 21.53 -38.90 18.07
C HIS A 777 22.84 -39.62 17.76
N ASP A 778 23.33 -40.42 18.70
CA ASP A 778 24.71 -40.92 18.75
C ASP A 778 25.13 -41.81 17.56
N SER A 779 24.17 -42.30 16.77
CA SER A 779 24.41 -43.00 15.49
C SER A 779 24.70 -42.09 14.29
N GLN A 780 24.66 -40.77 14.44
CA GLN A 780 24.99 -39.82 13.39
C GLN A 780 26.49 -39.48 13.43
N THR A 781 27.23 -39.87 12.40
CA THR A 781 28.71 -39.72 12.35
C THR A 781 29.20 -38.57 11.46
N ARG A 782 28.34 -38.01 10.61
CA ARG A 782 28.66 -36.90 9.71
C ARG A 782 28.38 -35.56 10.41
N MET A 783 29.42 -34.97 11.00
CA MET A 783 29.41 -33.62 11.55
C MET A 783 29.71 -32.57 10.47
N ASP A 784 29.16 -31.38 10.62
CA ASP A 784 29.50 -30.18 9.87
C ASP A 784 29.85 -29.05 10.87
N PRO A 785 31.10 -28.55 10.91
CA PRO A 785 31.56 -27.63 11.95
C PRO A 785 30.93 -26.24 11.88
N GLU A 786 30.23 -25.88 10.80
CA GLU A 786 29.46 -24.63 10.72
C GLU A 786 28.05 -24.76 11.32
N LYS A 787 27.63 -25.98 11.73
CA LYS A 787 26.29 -26.26 12.27
C LYS A 787 26.32 -26.70 13.74
N LEU A 788 25.45 -26.09 14.54
CA LEU A 788 25.23 -26.48 15.93
C LEU A 788 24.68 -27.91 16.02
N SER A 789 25.39 -28.76 16.76
CA SER A 789 24.98 -30.10 17.17
C SER A 789 24.42 -30.08 18.61
N LYS A 790 23.87 -31.21 19.05
CA LYS A 790 23.25 -31.41 20.38
C LYS A 790 24.14 -30.94 21.51
N ASP A 791 25.41 -31.32 21.50
CA ASP A 791 26.31 -31.08 22.62
C ASP A 791 26.73 -29.60 22.72
N ASP A 792 26.75 -28.85 21.60
CA ASP A 792 26.96 -27.39 21.59
C ASP A 792 25.79 -26.67 22.26
N VAL A 793 24.56 -27.02 21.87
CA VAL A 793 23.33 -26.39 22.37
C VAL A 793 23.09 -26.77 23.84
N LEU A 794 23.33 -28.02 24.22
CA LEU A 794 23.25 -28.46 25.62
C LEU A 794 24.34 -27.79 26.48
N SER A 795 25.58 -27.69 26.01
CA SER A 795 26.64 -26.99 26.73
C SER A 795 26.30 -25.52 26.95
N PHE A 796 25.80 -24.82 25.93
CA PHE A 796 25.33 -23.44 26.06
C PHE A 796 24.19 -23.32 27.07
N VAL A 797 23.17 -24.19 26.98
CA VAL A 797 22.01 -24.18 27.89
C VAL A 797 22.45 -24.46 29.33
N HIS A 798 23.36 -25.39 29.58
CA HIS A 798 23.88 -25.69 30.91
C HIS A 798 24.77 -24.58 31.49
N GLN A 799 25.53 -23.85 30.65
CA GLN A 799 26.34 -22.71 31.09
C GLN A 799 25.49 -21.46 31.41
N ASN A 800 24.40 -21.24 30.66
CA ASN A 800 23.51 -20.07 30.81
C ASN A 800 22.32 -20.34 31.74
N TYR A 801 22.04 -21.60 32.06
CA TYR A 801 21.19 -22.00 33.18
C TYR A 801 21.99 -21.88 34.48
N GLN A 802 21.86 -20.74 35.16
CA GLN A 802 22.33 -20.60 36.54
C GLN A 802 21.24 -21.08 37.52
N PRO A 803 21.35 -22.29 38.10
CA PRO A 803 20.71 -22.59 39.38
C PRO A 803 21.41 -21.83 40.52
#